data_AF-A0A0M3JX73-F1
#
_entry.id   AF-A0A0M3JX73-F1
#
_cell.length_a   1.000
_cell.length_b   1.000
_cell.length_c   1.000
_cell.angle_alpha   90.00
_cell.angle_beta   90.00
_cell.angle_gamma   90.00
#
_symmetry.space_group_name_H-M   'P 1'
#
loop_
_entity.id
_entity.type
_entity.pdbx_description
1 polymer ?
#
loop_
_entity_poly.entity_id
_entity_poly.type
_entity_poly.pdbx_seq_one_letter_code
_entity_poly.pdbx_strand_id
1 'polypeptide(L)'
;MHQASSIHQCVLHCRTKILRSQQFLFKRFVTRKVPLISADVASTSDHNDDSTLPKIKTPKSSALSEWEIETVKELSYELRHSRLNFSAEMNKKAAQSQLIRYAINEEYSSMISYVMQFLEAVSMNSTQYRGDDQFFSIALLLSARGMRSYSTNIRSADSGDAISLFYTIATLLERLPILGSNTRMAWLILLNRIEKWADLRSIDQRSSDIDRIILDLQRTISKKVYGCNFRFVQDEYMKKFYEQLSMESTHCLRVRNFCRVSNEISAEKLIDGWNWRSAIERTLQQHLKQLRQYPCEHPIHSFIDASLKECIAVKGYLDVLDPSEVASSVMTSVLSMCGLGQHLIVYSQFEYSLAEPVLEIIHRKFITKFIDEPEKLCEELFAEYIRYLLEPDLSRRFTLREWWMQCCENARVDPFLQFPFVNFHAETRRQLGSFLLNVVIEACTFPNDSSSSQGESRHSPSVKDQTARAFGIRNVVLEEESIYSEDGKMNLSKMVALNTRMLDLLNKHQFESLLFPTYNLPMKIPPRPWIDYGNGGPSYTKSSDVLRNLPDYPRTVISDEVRRRIRKKSQARPVFDALNDLGATPWRINGAMLDIILEFFKMSPDPSKADMLHRLAIPSRSDTVKVPDFVETFGDNVRVEQIPSEKWREYSKNKYESIKKRNELNSLWYWLMYRLVMAEHFRKDVLFFAHNMDFRGRVYPISPYLSHMGDDINRSLLRFAEGKQLGADGFKWLKLHCVNLTGHMKRESIASRFDYVDKILPKIIDSANNPINGERWWMDSDEPWQTLAACIEIRDALNSGDATTFVSYLPIHQDGSCNGLQHYAALGRDRQGGAEVNLLPSQLPADVYSSVAKRVEEKRLEDEKSEDENIREFAIALRKALPDTVPRKVIKQTVMTTVYGVTMYGGTQQIKRQLKALEIDDEQLGRFSSYLARKTFASLHDAFTSSMQLKDWFRRCAKSIVDLMRPVEWETPLGLPVMQPYLKLKKKHNKLCLMPVMMKQVNAFPPNFVHSLDSTHMMLTTLHCRRLGITFAAVHDCYWTHACNVDRMNVLCRLQFIHLHQQPLVQQCAKFFVEKYLPRRRRKEMSADELARFTRVFTPSVKAGQLNIEDVRESVYFFS
;
A
#
# COMPACT_ATOMS: atom_id res chain seq x y z
N MET A 1 -2.60 -57.67 -25.35
CA MET A 1 -4.02 -57.24 -25.49
C MET A 1 -4.68 -56.86 -24.17
N HIS A 2 -4.67 -57.67 -23.10
CA HIS A 2 -5.40 -57.35 -21.85
C HIS A 2 -5.09 -55.99 -21.19
N GLN A 3 -3.84 -55.48 -21.23
CA GLN A 3 -3.53 -54.15 -20.67
C GLN A 3 -4.16 -52.98 -21.45
N ALA A 4 -4.32 -53.11 -22.78
CA ALA A 4 -5.00 -52.07 -23.58
C ALA A 4 -6.51 -52.00 -23.26
N SER A 5 -7.13 -53.16 -22.97
CA SER A 5 -8.53 -53.24 -22.50
C SER A 5 -8.72 -52.52 -21.16
N SER A 6 -7.79 -52.72 -20.21
CA SER A 6 -7.84 -52.08 -18.89
C SER A 6 -7.79 -50.56 -18.97
N ILE A 7 -6.84 -50.00 -19.74
CA ILE A 7 -6.68 -48.55 -19.91
C ILE A 7 -7.92 -47.96 -20.61
N HIS A 8 -8.43 -48.61 -21.67
CA HIS A 8 -9.62 -48.14 -22.37
C HIS A 8 -10.88 -48.18 -21.48
N GLN A 9 -11.06 -49.24 -20.66
CA GLN A 9 -12.15 -49.33 -19.69
C GLN A 9 -12.05 -48.25 -18.59
N CYS A 10 -10.85 -47.92 -18.13
CA CYS A 10 -10.65 -46.87 -17.14
C CYS A 10 -11.05 -45.48 -17.69
N VAL A 11 -10.61 -45.17 -18.91
CA VAL A 11 -11.01 -43.94 -19.63
C VAL A 11 -12.53 -43.90 -19.87
N LEU A 12 -13.13 -45.00 -20.32
CA LEU A 12 -14.59 -45.13 -20.47
C LEU A 12 -15.36 -44.94 -19.15
N HIS A 13 -14.85 -45.47 -18.04
CA HIS A 13 -15.47 -45.31 -16.72
C HIS A 13 -15.50 -43.83 -16.29
N CYS A 14 -14.39 -43.12 -16.47
CA CYS A 14 -14.31 -41.67 -16.25
C CYS A 14 -15.25 -40.89 -17.18
N ARG A 15 -15.30 -41.22 -18.48
CA ARG A 15 -16.22 -40.60 -19.46
C ARG A 15 -17.70 -40.83 -19.10
N THR A 16 -18.03 -41.99 -18.54
CA THR A 16 -19.39 -42.36 -18.13
C THR A 16 -19.84 -41.58 -16.88
N LYS A 17 -18.93 -41.30 -15.92
CA LYS A 17 -19.21 -40.39 -14.79
C LYS A 17 -19.55 -38.97 -15.27
N ILE A 18 -18.91 -38.48 -16.34
CA ILE A 18 -19.18 -37.15 -16.93
C ILE A 18 -20.58 -37.12 -17.58
N LEU A 19 -20.90 -38.11 -18.44
CA LEU A 19 -22.21 -38.18 -19.12
C LEU A 19 -23.39 -38.31 -18.14
N ARG A 20 -23.26 -39.11 -17.07
CA ARG A 20 -24.28 -39.18 -16.01
C ARG A 20 -24.47 -37.85 -15.28
N SER A 21 -23.39 -37.11 -15.06
CA SER A 21 -23.44 -35.78 -14.43
C SER A 21 -24.11 -34.73 -15.32
N GLN A 22 -23.89 -34.78 -16.64
CA GLN A 22 -24.54 -33.88 -17.60
C GLN A 22 -26.03 -34.21 -17.80
N GLN A 23 -26.41 -35.50 -17.89
CA GLN A 23 -27.82 -35.91 -17.95
C GLN A 23 -28.62 -35.50 -16.70
N PHE A 24 -28.00 -35.55 -15.51
CA PHE A 24 -28.62 -35.11 -14.26
C PHE A 24 -28.86 -33.59 -14.21
N LEU A 25 -28.04 -32.79 -14.91
CA LEU A 25 -28.23 -31.35 -15.05
C LEU A 25 -29.28 -30.98 -16.11
N PHE A 26 -29.31 -31.69 -17.23
CA PHE A 26 -30.29 -31.43 -18.31
C PHE A 26 -31.73 -31.73 -17.86
N LYS A 27 -31.96 -32.84 -17.14
CA LYS A 27 -33.28 -33.15 -16.54
C LYS A 27 -33.73 -32.15 -15.47
N ARG A 28 -32.84 -31.32 -14.93
CA ARG A 28 -33.17 -30.34 -13.88
C ARG A 28 -33.51 -28.94 -14.43
N PHE A 29 -33.33 -28.70 -15.72
CA PHE A 29 -33.65 -27.42 -16.37
C PHE A 29 -35.06 -27.35 -16.98
N VAL A 30 -35.74 -28.49 -17.17
CA VAL A 30 -37.07 -28.58 -17.78
C VAL A 30 -38.09 -29.20 -16.83
N THR A 31 -38.49 -28.46 -15.78
CA THR A 31 -39.89 -28.35 -15.26
C THR A 31 -39.91 -27.50 -13.98
N ARG A 32 -40.77 -26.47 -13.93
CA ARG A 32 -41.11 -25.73 -12.69
C ARG A 32 -42.31 -26.40 -11.98
N LYS A 33 -42.22 -26.66 -10.67
CA LYS A 33 -43.25 -26.37 -9.61
C LYS A 33 -42.84 -26.98 -8.24
N VAL A 34 -42.70 -26.11 -7.22
CA VAL A 34 -43.36 -26.07 -5.87
C VAL A 34 -43.98 -27.38 -5.30
N PRO A 35 -44.00 -27.72 -3.97
CA PRO A 35 -43.42 -27.11 -2.74
C PRO A 35 -42.65 -28.12 -1.80
N LEU A 36 -42.45 -27.71 -0.54
CA LEU A 36 -42.06 -28.48 0.67
C LEU A 36 -42.82 -29.80 0.90
N ILE A 37 -42.18 -30.76 1.58
CA ILE A 37 -42.74 -31.59 2.68
C ILE A 37 -41.58 -32.21 3.51
N SER A 38 -41.88 -32.53 4.77
CA SER A 38 -40.98 -33.11 5.79
C SER A 38 -40.64 -34.58 5.58
N ALA A 39 -39.59 -35.05 6.26
CA ALA A 39 -39.45 -36.44 6.67
C ALA A 39 -38.74 -36.49 8.04
N ASP A 40 -39.38 -37.14 9.01
CA ASP A 40 -38.91 -37.26 10.38
C ASP A 40 -37.73 -38.24 10.55
N VAL A 41 -37.00 -38.08 11.65
CA VAL A 41 -35.91 -38.97 12.06
C VAL A 41 -36.45 -39.99 13.07
N ALA A 42 -36.16 -41.27 12.86
CA ALA A 42 -36.31 -42.30 13.88
C ALA A 42 -35.13 -43.30 13.83
N SER A 43 -34.54 -43.57 15.01
CA SER A 43 -33.90 -44.83 15.48
C SER A 43 -32.85 -45.56 14.60
N THR A 44 -31.74 -46.11 15.10
CA THR A 44 -31.17 -46.26 16.46
C THR A 44 -29.71 -46.78 16.36
N SER A 45 -28.89 -46.60 17.41
CA SER A 45 -27.78 -47.50 17.87
C SER A 45 -26.63 -47.91 16.91
N ASP A 46 -25.36 -48.05 17.30
CA ASP A 46 -24.65 -47.67 18.54
C ASP A 46 -23.11 -47.73 18.34
N HIS A 47 -22.36 -47.33 19.38
CA HIS A 47 -20.92 -47.55 19.61
C HIS A 47 -19.87 -46.85 18.73
N ASN A 48 -19.13 -45.91 19.34
CA ASN A 48 -17.77 -46.24 19.81
C ASN A 48 -17.34 -45.30 20.94
N ASP A 49 -16.62 -45.85 21.92
CA ASP A 49 -16.17 -45.18 23.14
C ASP A 49 -14.99 -44.21 22.88
N ASP A 50 -15.02 -43.04 23.54
CA ASP A 50 -13.94 -42.04 23.51
C ASP A 50 -13.62 -41.57 24.95
N SER A 51 -12.81 -42.36 25.66
CA SER A 51 -12.59 -42.21 27.10
C SER A 51 -11.12 -42.04 27.51
N THR A 52 -10.41 -41.00 27.03
CA THR A 52 -9.23 -40.44 27.74
C THR A 52 -8.99 -38.95 27.44
N LEU A 53 -9.95 -38.08 27.79
CA LEU A 53 -9.70 -36.63 27.92
C LEU A 53 -10.17 -36.11 29.30
N PRO A 54 -9.39 -35.23 29.97
CA PRO A 54 -9.72 -34.77 31.31
C PRO A 54 -10.97 -33.89 31.32
N LYS A 55 -11.99 -34.32 32.07
CA LYS A 55 -13.22 -33.54 32.28
C LYS A 55 -12.91 -32.23 33.01
N ILE A 56 -12.97 -31.12 32.28
CA ILE A 56 -12.92 -29.77 32.85
C ILE A 56 -14.19 -29.58 33.70
N LYS A 57 -14.04 -29.35 35.01
CA LYS A 57 -15.15 -28.94 35.89
C LYS A 57 -15.72 -27.60 35.38
N THR A 58 -16.96 -27.62 34.92
CA THR A 58 -17.73 -26.40 34.65
C THR A 58 -18.03 -25.67 35.97
N PRO A 59 -17.76 -24.36 36.08
CA PRO A 59 -18.26 -23.59 37.22
C PRO A 59 -19.79 -23.51 37.14
N LYS A 60 -20.47 -23.55 38.30
CA LYS A 60 -21.92 -23.30 38.38
C LYS A 60 -22.18 -21.85 37.95
N SER A 61 -22.85 -21.65 36.80
CA SER A 61 -23.19 -20.32 36.28
C SER A 61 -24.69 -20.08 36.30
N SER A 62 -25.13 -19.07 37.05
CA SER A 62 -26.49 -18.51 37.00
C SER A 62 -26.47 -17.05 36.52
N ALA A 63 -25.52 -16.70 35.64
CA ALA A 63 -25.23 -15.31 35.25
C ALA A 63 -24.59 -15.20 33.85
N LEU A 64 -25.00 -16.03 32.89
CA LEU A 64 -24.72 -15.84 31.47
C LEU A 64 -26.01 -16.05 30.69
N SER A 65 -26.32 -15.10 29.82
CA SER A 65 -27.49 -15.17 28.95
C SER A 65 -27.29 -16.18 27.82
N GLU A 66 -28.39 -16.71 27.29
CA GLU A 66 -28.34 -17.78 26.27
C GLU A 66 -27.62 -17.33 24.99
N TRP A 67 -27.79 -16.06 24.59
CA TRP A 67 -27.07 -15.46 23.47
C TRP A 67 -25.57 -15.27 23.72
N GLU A 68 -25.12 -15.07 24.98
CA GLU A 68 -23.70 -15.02 25.31
C GLU A 68 -23.07 -16.41 25.20
N ILE A 69 -23.79 -17.46 25.60
CA ILE A 69 -23.36 -18.85 25.44
C ILE A 69 -23.27 -19.20 23.95
N GLU A 70 -24.27 -18.82 23.15
CA GLU A 70 -24.28 -19.07 21.71
C GLU A 70 -23.24 -18.23 20.96
N THR A 71 -23.05 -16.95 21.33
CA THR A 71 -21.98 -16.09 20.79
C THR A 71 -20.60 -16.61 21.21
N VAL A 72 -20.43 -17.13 22.42
CA VAL A 72 -19.19 -17.80 22.84
C VAL A 72 -19.01 -19.11 22.09
N LYS A 73 -20.05 -19.88 21.75
CA LYS A 73 -19.94 -21.04 20.84
C LYS A 73 -19.53 -20.61 19.44
N GLU A 74 -20.20 -19.62 18.82
CA GLU A 74 -19.84 -19.08 17.49
C GLU A 74 -18.39 -18.58 17.48
N LEU A 75 -17.98 -17.71 18.42
CA LEU A 75 -16.60 -17.21 18.50
C LEU A 75 -15.59 -18.31 18.85
N SER A 76 -15.99 -19.34 19.61
CA SER A 76 -15.16 -20.51 19.86
C SER A 76 -15.01 -21.39 18.61
N TYR A 77 -16.04 -21.44 17.78
CA TYR A 77 -16.07 -22.15 16.52
C TYR A 77 -15.25 -21.38 15.48
N GLU A 78 -15.43 -20.06 15.34
CA GLU A 78 -14.60 -19.15 14.54
C GLU A 78 -13.12 -19.20 14.98
N LEU A 79 -12.82 -19.32 16.29
CA LEU A 79 -11.44 -19.53 16.73
C LEU A 79 -10.94 -20.96 16.46
N ARG A 80 -11.71 -22.00 16.77
CA ARG A 80 -11.28 -23.37 16.45
C ARG A 80 -11.00 -23.47 14.96
N HIS A 81 -11.86 -22.89 14.12
CA HIS A 81 -11.59 -22.65 12.71
C HIS A 81 -10.31 -21.84 12.50
N SER A 82 -10.11 -20.67 13.09
CA SER A 82 -8.89 -19.87 12.89
C SER A 82 -7.59 -20.59 13.30
N ARG A 83 -7.60 -21.41 14.36
CA ARG A 83 -6.46 -22.24 14.80
C ARG A 83 -6.26 -23.48 13.94
N LEU A 84 -7.34 -24.18 13.58
CA LEU A 84 -7.30 -25.31 12.65
C LEU A 84 -6.86 -24.82 11.27
N ASN A 85 -7.34 -23.67 10.81
CA ASN A 85 -6.91 -22.98 9.60
C ASN A 85 -5.44 -22.58 9.69
N PHE A 86 -4.94 -22.06 10.83
CA PHE A 86 -3.51 -21.78 10.99
C PHE A 86 -2.66 -23.07 10.92
N SER A 87 -3.09 -24.14 11.60
CA SER A 87 -2.42 -25.45 11.55
C SER A 87 -2.46 -26.06 10.15
N ALA A 88 -3.62 -26.04 9.51
CA ALA A 88 -3.85 -26.50 8.14
C ALA A 88 -3.07 -25.63 7.13
N GLU A 89 -2.92 -24.33 7.36
CA GLU A 89 -2.14 -23.42 6.52
C GLU A 89 -0.64 -23.65 6.70
N MET A 90 -0.16 -23.98 7.91
CA MET A 90 1.23 -24.39 8.13
C MET A 90 1.51 -25.77 7.51
N ASN A 91 0.59 -26.74 7.66
CA ASN A 91 0.68 -28.05 7.01
C ASN A 91 0.59 -27.92 5.47
N LYS A 92 -0.25 -27.04 4.96
CA LYS A 92 -0.35 -26.67 3.53
C LYS A 92 0.93 -26.03 3.03
N LYS A 93 1.57 -25.13 3.79
CA LYS A 93 2.88 -24.54 3.44
C LYS A 93 4.00 -25.57 3.45
N ALA A 94 4.02 -26.49 4.41
CA ALA A 94 4.95 -27.62 4.41
C ALA A 94 4.73 -28.53 3.20
N ALA A 95 3.46 -28.85 2.89
CA ALA A 95 3.10 -29.63 1.71
C ALA A 95 3.43 -28.92 0.39
N GLN A 96 3.24 -27.60 0.32
CA GLN A 96 3.66 -26.76 -0.82
C GLN A 96 5.18 -26.74 -0.97
N SER A 97 5.93 -26.59 0.12
CA SER A 97 7.41 -26.65 0.10
C SER A 97 7.91 -28.02 -0.37
N GLN A 98 7.29 -29.11 0.08
CA GLN A 98 7.64 -30.45 -0.37
C GLN A 98 7.21 -30.72 -1.82
N LEU A 99 6.07 -30.17 -2.26
CA LEU A 99 5.62 -30.18 -3.66
C LEU A 99 6.61 -29.43 -4.57
N ILE A 100 7.10 -28.25 -4.15
CA ILE A 100 8.18 -27.51 -4.83
C ILE A 100 9.42 -28.39 -4.96
N ARG A 101 9.85 -29.01 -3.87
CA ARG A 101 11.05 -29.87 -3.86
C ARG A 101 10.94 -31.00 -4.87
N TYR A 102 9.84 -31.78 -4.85
CA TYR A 102 9.65 -32.84 -5.83
C TYR A 102 9.54 -32.31 -7.27
N ALA A 103 8.92 -31.15 -7.49
CA ALA A 103 8.83 -30.51 -8.80
C ALA A 103 10.20 -30.03 -9.34
N ILE A 104 11.03 -29.45 -8.47
CA ILE A 104 12.38 -28.98 -8.83
C ILE A 104 13.30 -30.18 -9.09
N ASN A 105 13.16 -31.28 -8.36
CA ASN A 105 13.96 -32.49 -8.55
C ASN A 105 13.41 -33.45 -9.62
N GLU A 106 12.24 -33.16 -10.22
CA GLU A 106 11.56 -33.99 -11.24
C GLU A 106 11.10 -35.37 -10.74
N GLU A 107 10.91 -35.50 -9.42
CA GLU A 107 10.46 -36.70 -8.71
C GLU A 107 8.92 -36.88 -8.79
N TYR A 108 8.36 -36.92 -10.00
CA TYR A 108 6.90 -36.84 -10.23
C TYR A 108 6.07 -37.97 -9.58
N SER A 109 6.58 -39.20 -9.49
CA SER A 109 5.87 -40.31 -8.85
C SER A 109 5.82 -40.16 -7.33
N SER A 110 6.92 -39.70 -6.72
CA SER A 110 7.00 -39.33 -5.29
C SER A 110 6.05 -38.17 -4.97
N MET A 111 6.00 -37.17 -5.85
CA MET A 111 5.10 -36.03 -5.78
C MET A 111 3.63 -36.46 -5.72
N ILE A 112 3.17 -37.34 -6.62
CA ILE A 112 1.78 -37.79 -6.64
C ILE A 112 1.46 -38.66 -5.43
N SER A 113 2.38 -39.52 -5.02
CA SER A 113 2.23 -40.35 -3.81
C SER A 113 2.05 -39.48 -2.56
N TYR A 114 2.83 -38.41 -2.43
CA TYR A 114 2.70 -37.41 -1.38
C TYR A 114 1.36 -36.65 -1.44
N VAL A 115 0.90 -36.28 -2.64
CA VAL A 115 -0.42 -35.63 -2.83
C VAL A 115 -1.58 -36.59 -2.50
N MET A 116 -1.45 -37.90 -2.76
CA MET A 116 -2.45 -38.90 -2.35
C MET A 116 -2.50 -39.10 -0.84
N GLN A 117 -1.34 -39.20 -0.16
CA GLN A 117 -1.28 -39.21 1.31
C GLN A 117 -1.91 -37.94 1.92
N PHE A 118 -1.66 -36.77 1.31
CA PHE A 118 -2.27 -35.51 1.71
C PHE A 118 -3.80 -35.52 1.51
N LEU A 119 -4.30 -36.08 0.41
CA LEU A 119 -5.74 -36.25 0.16
C LEU A 119 -6.42 -37.14 1.19
N GLU A 120 -5.80 -38.27 1.55
CA GLU A 120 -6.31 -39.17 2.60
C GLU A 120 -6.41 -38.43 3.94
N ALA A 121 -5.34 -37.72 4.35
CA ALA A 121 -5.31 -36.92 5.58
C ALA A 121 -6.35 -35.78 5.60
N VAL A 122 -6.63 -35.14 4.45
CA VAL A 122 -7.67 -34.11 4.30
C VAL A 122 -9.08 -34.72 4.32
N SER A 123 -9.28 -35.90 3.71
CA SER A 123 -10.58 -36.57 3.62
C SER A 123 -11.16 -36.95 5.00
N MET A 124 -10.28 -37.27 5.96
CA MET A 124 -10.66 -37.59 7.34
C MET A 124 -11.10 -36.37 8.17
N ASN A 125 -10.83 -35.13 7.71
CA ASN A 125 -11.13 -33.88 8.43
C ASN A 125 -12.08 -32.94 7.65
N SER A 126 -13.05 -33.55 6.94
CA SER A 126 -13.71 -33.08 5.71
C SER A 126 -14.46 -31.72 5.66
N THR A 127 -14.49 -30.90 6.73
CA THR A 127 -15.35 -29.69 6.77
C THR A 127 -14.68 -28.36 6.42
N GLN A 128 -13.35 -28.28 6.28
CA GLN A 128 -12.64 -27.00 6.12
C GLN A 128 -12.08 -26.68 4.72
N TYR A 129 -11.83 -27.67 3.86
CA TYR A 129 -11.03 -27.47 2.63
C TYR A 129 -11.83 -26.99 1.40
N ARG A 130 -12.72 -26.00 1.58
CA ARG A 130 -13.42 -25.31 0.48
C ARG A 130 -12.83 -23.93 0.21
N GLY A 131 -11.62 -23.89 -0.36
CA GLY A 131 -10.95 -22.62 -0.70
C GLY A 131 -9.75 -22.76 -1.63
N ASP A 132 -8.82 -23.68 -1.36
CA ASP A 132 -7.56 -23.80 -2.09
C ASP A 132 -7.62 -24.82 -3.24
N ASP A 133 -8.15 -24.34 -4.36
CA ASP A 133 -8.12 -25.05 -5.65
C ASP A 133 -6.70 -25.11 -6.25
N GLN A 134 -5.76 -24.30 -5.72
CA GLN A 134 -4.42 -24.14 -6.25
C GLN A 134 -3.54 -25.38 -6.01
N PHE A 135 -3.47 -25.94 -4.80
CA PHE A 135 -2.56 -27.06 -4.50
C PHE A 135 -2.77 -28.27 -5.43
N PHE A 136 -4.03 -28.68 -5.61
CA PHE A 136 -4.37 -29.78 -6.51
C PHE A 136 -4.18 -29.41 -7.98
N SER A 137 -4.60 -28.22 -8.42
CA SER A 137 -4.32 -27.78 -9.80
C SER A 137 -2.83 -27.76 -10.15
N ILE A 138 -1.94 -27.39 -9.21
CA ILE A 138 -0.48 -27.42 -9.41
C ILE A 138 0.03 -28.85 -9.54
N ALA A 139 -0.40 -29.76 -8.66
CA ALA A 139 -0.03 -31.18 -8.75
C ALA A 139 -0.49 -31.81 -10.07
N LEU A 140 -1.70 -31.46 -10.55
CA LEU A 140 -2.22 -31.91 -11.84
C LEU A 140 -1.45 -31.31 -13.03
N LEU A 141 -1.08 -30.03 -13.00
CA LEU A 141 -0.25 -29.40 -14.03
C LEU A 141 1.17 -29.96 -14.07
N LEU A 142 1.76 -30.28 -12.91
CA LEU A 142 3.05 -30.97 -12.81
C LEU A 142 2.98 -32.39 -13.37
N SER A 143 1.93 -33.13 -13.02
CA SER A 143 1.63 -34.43 -13.62
C SER A 143 1.45 -34.32 -15.14
N ALA A 144 0.86 -33.23 -15.63
CA ALA A 144 0.66 -32.97 -17.05
C ALA A 144 1.98 -32.66 -17.78
N ARG A 145 2.95 -32.02 -17.09
CA ARG A 145 4.33 -31.86 -17.57
C ARG A 145 5.08 -33.19 -17.60
N GLY A 146 4.95 -34.02 -16.56
CA GLY A 146 5.51 -35.37 -16.54
C GLY A 146 4.98 -36.23 -17.69
N MET A 147 3.67 -36.23 -17.94
CA MET A 147 3.08 -36.91 -19.11
C MET A 147 3.54 -36.31 -20.45
N ARG A 148 3.91 -35.02 -20.50
CA ARG A 148 4.38 -34.35 -21.72
C ARG A 148 5.76 -34.84 -22.18
N SER A 149 6.69 -35.15 -21.27
CA SER A 149 8.01 -35.68 -21.66
C SER A 149 7.88 -37.07 -22.29
N TYR A 150 6.96 -37.89 -21.75
CA TYR A 150 6.68 -39.23 -22.28
C TYR A 150 5.85 -39.22 -23.57
N SER A 151 5.03 -38.20 -23.83
CA SER A 151 4.25 -38.05 -25.07
C SER A 151 5.03 -37.43 -26.24
N THR A 152 6.36 -37.53 -26.27
CA THR A 152 7.21 -36.99 -27.35
C THR A 152 7.44 -37.97 -28.50
N ASN A 153 7.51 -39.28 -28.21
CA ASN A 153 7.58 -40.33 -29.21
C ASN A 153 7.00 -41.66 -28.67
N ILE A 154 6.79 -42.64 -29.55
CA ILE A 154 6.17 -43.93 -29.18
C ILE A 154 7.01 -44.71 -28.14
N ARG A 155 8.35 -44.67 -28.23
CA ARG A 155 9.24 -45.39 -27.28
C ARG A 155 9.23 -44.76 -25.88
N SER A 156 9.11 -43.44 -25.77
CA SER A 156 8.94 -42.77 -24.46
C SER A 156 7.55 -42.98 -23.88
N ALA A 157 6.51 -43.07 -24.74
CA ALA A 157 5.13 -43.25 -24.32
C ALA A 157 4.86 -44.65 -23.71
N ASP A 158 5.49 -45.69 -24.27
CA ASP A 158 5.41 -47.08 -23.78
C ASP A 158 6.45 -47.41 -22.67
N SER A 159 7.18 -46.41 -22.14
CA SER A 159 8.19 -46.64 -21.08
C SER A 159 7.55 -47.03 -19.73
N GLY A 160 8.26 -47.83 -18.93
CA GLY A 160 7.79 -48.28 -17.62
C GLY A 160 7.46 -47.13 -16.68
N ASP A 161 8.26 -46.06 -16.71
CA ASP A 161 8.04 -44.85 -15.91
C ASP A 161 6.83 -44.03 -16.39
N ALA A 162 6.58 -43.96 -17.71
CA ALA A 162 5.37 -43.33 -18.26
C ALA A 162 4.10 -44.06 -17.83
N ILE A 163 4.12 -45.40 -17.90
CA ILE A 163 3.00 -46.27 -17.52
C ILE A 163 2.77 -46.21 -16.00
N SER A 164 3.83 -46.26 -15.20
CA SER A 164 3.80 -46.09 -13.75
C SER A 164 3.22 -44.72 -13.35
N LEU A 165 3.71 -43.65 -13.97
CA LEU A 165 3.20 -42.30 -13.77
C LEU A 165 1.72 -42.20 -14.14
N PHE A 166 1.29 -42.76 -15.28
CA PHE A 166 -0.11 -42.81 -15.70
C PHE A 166 -1.01 -43.51 -14.67
N TYR A 167 -0.65 -44.70 -14.17
CA TYR A 167 -1.47 -45.40 -13.17
C TYR A 167 -1.52 -44.62 -11.84
N THR A 168 -0.41 -44.00 -11.43
CA THR A 168 -0.35 -43.19 -10.22
C THR A 168 -1.23 -41.93 -10.35
N ILE A 169 -1.23 -41.29 -11.52
CA ILE A 169 -2.14 -40.18 -11.86
C ILE A 169 -3.59 -40.66 -11.89
N ALA A 170 -3.91 -41.78 -12.54
CA ALA A 170 -5.27 -42.29 -12.63
C ALA A 170 -5.87 -42.56 -11.23
N THR A 171 -5.06 -43.14 -10.33
CA THR A 171 -5.42 -43.36 -8.93
C THR A 171 -5.66 -42.04 -8.18
N LEU A 172 -4.83 -41.02 -8.44
CA LEU A 172 -5.05 -39.67 -7.92
C LEU A 172 -6.38 -39.09 -8.44
N LEU A 173 -6.67 -39.18 -9.74
CA LEU A 173 -7.89 -38.63 -10.34
C LEU A 173 -9.17 -39.33 -9.86
N GLU A 174 -9.11 -40.64 -9.56
CA GLU A 174 -10.24 -41.37 -9.01
C GLU A 174 -10.62 -40.90 -7.60
N ARG A 175 -9.60 -40.53 -6.79
CA ARG A 175 -9.75 -40.11 -5.40
C ARG A 175 -9.95 -38.59 -5.23
N LEU A 176 -9.62 -37.79 -6.26
CA LEU A 176 -9.68 -36.34 -6.20
C LEU A 176 -11.12 -35.80 -6.35
N PRO A 177 -11.66 -35.03 -5.37
CA PRO A 177 -12.91 -34.32 -5.56
C PRO A 177 -12.73 -33.15 -6.54
N ILE A 178 -13.54 -33.09 -7.61
CA ILE A 178 -13.47 -32.04 -8.65
C ILE A 178 -14.07 -30.71 -8.12
N LEU A 179 -13.29 -30.03 -7.30
CA LEU A 179 -13.57 -28.70 -6.76
C LEU A 179 -13.15 -27.59 -7.75
N GLY A 180 -13.69 -26.39 -7.54
CA GLY A 180 -13.31 -25.14 -8.20
C GLY A 180 -13.26 -25.10 -9.74
N SER A 181 -12.71 -24.01 -10.29
CA SER A 181 -12.51 -23.78 -11.72
C SER A 181 -11.10 -24.15 -12.18
N ASN A 182 -10.11 -23.99 -11.30
CA ASN A 182 -8.69 -24.08 -11.62
C ASN A 182 -8.22 -25.53 -11.53
N THR A 183 -8.71 -26.31 -10.54
CA THR A 183 -8.55 -27.77 -10.55
C THR A 183 -9.27 -28.34 -11.76
N ARG A 184 -10.49 -27.89 -12.11
CA ARG A 184 -11.15 -28.33 -13.35
C ARG A 184 -10.33 -28.03 -14.60
N MET A 185 -9.76 -26.82 -14.72
CA MET A 185 -8.98 -26.43 -15.88
C MET A 185 -7.63 -27.15 -15.94
N ALA A 186 -6.95 -27.33 -14.81
CA ALA A 186 -5.74 -28.16 -14.69
C ALA A 186 -6.01 -29.65 -14.93
N TRP A 187 -7.17 -30.16 -14.48
CA TRP A 187 -7.63 -31.52 -14.75
C TRP A 187 -7.94 -31.69 -16.23
N LEU A 188 -8.54 -30.70 -16.90
CA LEU A 188 -8.70 -30.67 -18.36
C LEU A 188 -7.37 -30.54 -19.11
N ILE A 189 -6.38 -29.80 -18.60
CA ILE A 189 -5.04 -29.70 -19.19
C ILE A 189 -4.27 -31.02 -19.03
N LEU A 190 -4.35 -31.65 -17.86
CA LEU A 190 -3.81 -32.97 -17.59
C LEU A 190 -4.51 -34.03 -18.44
N LEU A 191 -5.84 -34.00 -18.50
CA LEU A 191 -6.63 -34.87 -19.37
C LEU A 191 -6.22 -34.66 -20.82
N ASN A 192 -6.05 -33.43 -21.31
CA ASN A 192 -5.52 -33.12 -22.64
C ASN A 192 -4.08 -33.63 -22.85
N ARG A 193 -3.23 -33.71 -21.81
CA ARG A 193 -1.88 -34.31 -21.91
C ARG A 193 -1.91 -35.84 -21.87
N ILE A 194 -2.82 -36.44 -21.11
CA ILE A 194 -3.08 -37.89 -21.10
C ILE A 194 -3.75 -38.32 -22.40
N GLU A 195 -4.69 -37.52 -22.91
CA GLU A 195 -5.29 -37.63 -24.24
C GLU A 195 -4.19 -37.50 -25.28
N LYS A 196 -3.35 -36.46 -25.30
CA LYS A 196 -2.21 -36.39 -26.24
C LYS A 196 -1.22 -37.56 -26.15
N TRP A 197 -0.97 -38.10 -24.96
CA TRP A 197 -0.19 -39.32 -24.77
C TRP A 197 -0.91 -40.56 -25.34
N ALA A 198 -2.24 -40.59 -25.28
CA ALA A 198 -3.08 -41.60 -25.93
C ALA A 198 -3.30 -41.35 -27.45
N ASP A 199 -3.28 -40.09 -27.90
CA ASP A 199 -3.51 -39.59 -29.28
C ASP A 199 -2.29 -39.77 -30.18
N LEU A 200 -1.15 -40.18 -29.59
CA LEU A 200 -0.13 -40.97 -30.30
C LEU A 200 -0.72 -42.27 -30.90
N ARG A 201 -2.02 -42.55 -30.68
CA ARG A 201 -2.91 -43.45 -31.41
C ARG A 201 -4.14 -42.62 -31.89
N SER A 202 -4.41 -42.51 -33.19
CA SER A 202 -5.38 -41.58 -33.82
C SER A 202 -6.88 -42.00 -33.69
N ILE A 203 -7.94 -41.20 -33.97
CA ILE A 203 -8.17 -40.11 -34.97
C ILE A 203 -9.15 -38.99 -34.45
N ASP A 204 -8.87 -37.75 -34.87
CA ASP A 204 -9.71 -36.54 -35.25
C ASP A 204 -11.28 -36.67 -35.25
N GLN A 205 -12.16 -35.65 -35.03
CA GLN A 205 -12.32 -34.32 -35.67
C GLN A 205 -13.03 -33.20 -34.82
N ARG A 206 -13.51 -32.10 -35.47
CA ARG A 206 -13.99 -30.81 -34.89
C ARG A 206 -15.39 -30.36 -35.39
N SER A 207 -15.94 -29.27 -34.83
CA SER A 207 -16.78 -28.27 -35.55
C SER A 207 -16.78 -26.89 -34.86
N SER A 208 -17.30 -25.83 -35.52
CA SER A 208 -17.01 -24.41 -35.25
C SER A 208 -18.14 -23.42 -35.62
N ASP A 209 -19.02 -23.05 -34.67
CA ASP A 209 -20.17 -22.15 -34.93
C ASP A 209 -20.39 -21.00 -33.92
N ILE A 210 -19.53 -20.86 -32.89
CA ILE A 210 -19.78 -19.91 -31.77
C ILE A 210 -19.16 -18.53 -32.01
N ASP A 211 -18.03 -18.45 -32.73
CA ASP A 211 -17.26 -17.21 -32.89
C ASP A 211 -17.98 -16.12 -33.71
N ARG A 212 -19.02 -16.49 -34.47
CA ARG A 212 -19.75 -15.59 -35.38
C ARG A 212 -20.79 -14.71 -34.66
N ILE A 213 -21.24 -15.10 -33.46
CA ILE A 213 -22.34 -14.41 -32.74
C ILE A 213 -21.81 -13.31 -31.80
N ILE A 214 -20.56 -13.40 -31.35
CA ILE A 214 -19.96 -12.46 -30.39
C ILE A 214 -19.57 -11.13 -31.06
N LEU A 215 -19.24 -11.15 -32.35
CA LEU A 215 -18.78 -9.99 -33.13
C LEU A 215 -19.84 -8.90 -33.36
N ASP A 216 -21.13 -9.23 -33.38
CA ASP A 216 -22.20 -8.28 -33.72
C ASP A 216 -22.69 -7.42 -32.54
N LEU A 217 -22.42 -7.81 -31.29
CA LEU A 217 -23.00 -7.19 -30.09
C LEU A 217 -22.22 -5.97 -29.55
N GLN A 218 -21.04 -5.63 -30.09
CA GLN A 218 -20.10 -4.65 -29.48
C GLN A 218 -20.12 -3.23 -30.09
N ARG A 219 -21.11 -2.85 -30.93
CA ARG A 219 -20.86 -1.87 -32.01
C ARG A 219 -21.35 -0.41 -31.93
N THR A 220 -22.05 0.07 -30.89
CA THR A 220 -22.81 1.35 -31.02
C THR A 220 -22.66 2.39 -29.89
N ILE A 221 -21.59 3.21 -29.90
CA ILE A 221 -21.56 4.58 -29.35
C ILE A 221 -20.85 5.53 -30.34
N SER A 222 -21.36 6.77 -30.47
CA SER A 222 -21.05 7.72 -31.54
C SER A 222 -19.62 8.30 -31.55
N LYS A 223 -19.17 8.76 -32.73
CA LYS A 223 -17.89 9.45 -32.97
C LYS A 223 -18.01 10.95 -32.69
N LYS A 224 -17.57 11.43 -31.53
CA LYS A 224 -17.11 12.83 -31.36
C LYS A 224 -15.82 12.88 -30.54
N VAL A 225 -14.74 13.24 -31.24
CA VAL A 225 -13.43 13.74 -30.78
C VAL A 225 -12.92 13.16 -29.45
N TYR A 226 -12.31 11.97 -29.53
CA TYR A 226 -11.36 11.51 -28.50
C TYR A 226 -9.98 12.09 -28.88
N GLY A 227 -9.43 12.97 -28.05
CA GLY A 227 -8.14 13.63 -28.34
C GLY A 227 -6.97 12.64 -28.33
N CYS A 228 -5.97 12.87 -29.19
CA CYS A 228 -4.77 12.06 -29.24
C CYS A 228 -3.97 12.20 -27.93
N ASN A 229 -3.82 11.12 -27.18
CA ASN A 229 -2.90 11.06 -26.04
C ASN A 229 -1.44 10.90 -26.55
N PHE A 230 -0.46 11.22 -25.69
CA PHE A 230 0.96 10.92 -25.93
C PHE A 230 1.18 9.44 -26.26
N ARG A 231 1.98 9.18 -27.29
CA ARG A 231 2.26 7.85 -27.86
C ARG A 231 3.72 7.76 -28.25
N PHE A 232 4.35 6.64 -27.90
CA PHE A 232 5.54 6.18 -28.60
C PHE A 232 5.15 5.50 -29.92
N VAL A 233 6.11 5.31 -30.81
CA VAL A 233 5.94 4.37 -31.94
C VAL A 233 5.98 2.93 -31.42
N GLN A 234 5.39 1.99 -32.16
CA GLN A 234 5.27 0.58 -31.74
C GLN A 234 6.63 -0.02 -31.38
N ASP A 235 7.66 0.19 -32.21
CA ASP A 235 9.00 -0.34 -31.99
C ASP A 235 9.66 0.21 -30.71
N GLU A 236 9.37 1.47 -30.35
CA GLU A 236 9.87 2.08 -29.12
C GLU A 236 9.14 1.53 -27.88
N TYR A 237 7.83 1.28 -27.96
CA TYR A 237 7.11 0.55 -26.92
C TYR A 237 7.72 -0.85 -26.71
N MET A 238 7.97 -1.61 -27.77
CA MET A 238 8.56 -2.95 -27.67
C MET A 238 9.98 -2.91 -27.12
N LYS A 239 10.83 -1.97 -27.58
CA LYS A 239 12.17 -1.77 -27.01
C LYS A 239 12.11 -1.49 -25.50
N LYS A 240 11.28 -0.53 -25.08
CA LYS A 240 11.11 -0.18 -23.66
C LYS A 240 10.47 -1.32 -22.85
N PHE A 241 9.70 -2.20 -23.49
CA PHE A 241 9.16 -3.40 -22.87
C PHE A 241 10.25 -4.43 -22.54
N TYR A 242 11.19 -4.70 -23.44
CA TYR A 242 12.35 -5.55 -23.12
C TYR A 242 13.22 -4.93 -22.01
N GLU A 243 13.42 -3.60 -22.02
CA GLU A 243 14.10 -2.89 -20.92
C GLU A 243 13.33 -3.07 -19.59
N GLN A 244 11.99 -3.03 -19.61
CA GLN A 244 11.14 -3.22 -18.44
C GLN A 244 11.14 -4.68 -17.94
N LEU A 245 11.07 -5.68 -18.83
CA LEU A 245 11.18 -7.10 -18.45
C LEU A 245 12.55 -7.42 -17.85
N SER A 246 13.63 -6.90 -18.46
CA SER A 246 14.98 -7.00 -17.92
C SER A 246 15.08 -6.38 -16.52
N MET A 247 14.49 -5.19 -16.32
CA MET A 247 14.41 -4.57 -14.99
C MET A 247 13.60 -5.42 -14.00
N GLU A 248 12.43 -5.92 -14.37
CA GLU A 248 11.59 -6.79 -13.52
C GLU A 248 12.27 -8.11 -13.14
N SER A 249 13.19 -8.62 -13.96
CA SER A 249 14.00 -9.81 -13.67
C SER A 249 15.07 -9.60 -12.58
N THR A 250 15.33 -8.33 -12.21
CA THR A 250 16.33 -7.92 -11.21
C THR A 250 15.66 -7.33 -9.97
N HIS A 251 16.23 -7.60 -8.78
CA HIS A 251 15.66 -7.10 -7.52
C HIS A 251 15.97 -5.61 -7.29
N CYS A 252 17.17 -5.16 -7.66
CA CYS A 252 17.63 -3.78 -7.50
C CYS A 252 18.18 -3.21 -8.81
N LEU A 253 17.74 -2.02 -9.17
CA LEU A 253 18.37 -1.20 -10.20
C LEU A 253 19.62 -0.54 -9.62
N ARG A 254 20.75 -0.67 -10.31
CA ARG A 254 21.99 0.05 -10.00
C ARG A 254 21.99 1.40 -10.73
N VAL A 255 22.02 2.49 -9.96
CA VAL A 255 21.99 3.86 -10.47
C VAL A 255 23.26 4.60 -10.04
N ARG A 256 23.94 5.27 -10.98
CA ARG A 256 25.19 6.00 -10.70
C ARG A 256 24.94 7.13 -9.69
N ASN A 257 25.76 7.18 -8.64
CA ASN A 257 25.74 8.26 -7.66
C ASN A 257 26.50 9.47 -8.19
N PHE A 258 25.83 10.38 -8.92
CA PHE A 258 26.49 11.61 -9.38
C PHE A 258 26.82 12.58 -8.22
N CYS A 259 26.21 12.41 -7.04
CA CYS A 259 26.52 13.18 -5.83
C CYS A 259 27.83 12.73 -5.14
N ARG A 260 28.53 11.71 -5.68
CA ARG A 260 29.85 11.31 -5.21
C ARG A 260 30.87 12.43 -5.46
N VAL A 261 31.55 12.85 -4.40
CA VAL A 261 32.67 13.81 -4.42
C VAL A 261 33.99 13.20 -3.92
N SER A 262 33.96 11.95 -3.44
CA SER A 262 35.17 11.28 -2.94
C SER A 262 36.07 10.72 -4.05
N ASN A 263 37.36 11.06 -3.96
CA ASN A 263 38.44 10.56 -4.81
C ASN A 263 39.05 9.23 -4.30
N GLU A 264 38.62 8.75 -3.14
CA GLU A 264 39.04 7.47 -2.58
C GLU A 264 38.48 6.28 -3.39
N ILE A 265 38.92 5.05 -3.09
CA ILE A 265 38.23 3.85 -3.59
C ILE A 265 36.76 3.88 -3.20
N SER A 266 35.88 3.35 -4.04
CA SER A 266 34.44 3.33 -3.76
C SER A 266 34.08 2.41 -2.60
N ALA A 267 33.00 2.72 -1.88
CA ALA A 267 32.51 1.95 -0.75
C ALA A 267 32.19 0.50 -1.15
N GLU A 268 31.73 0.27 -2.38
CA GLU A 268 31.55 -1.05 -2.95
C GLU A 268 32.88 -1.83 -2.98
N LYS A 269 33.95 -1.24 -3.54
CA LYS A 269 35.28 -1.86 -3.60
C LYS A 269 35.89 -2.07 -2.22
N LEU A 270 35.64 -1.16 -1.28
CA LEU A 270 36.06 -1.29 0.12
C LEU A 270 35.37 -2.50 0.79
N ILE A 271 34.05 -2.63 0.61
CA ILE A 271 33.26 -3.75 1.13
C ILE A 271 33.63 -5.08 0.45
N ASP A 272 33.90 -5.07 -0.85
CA ASP A 272 34.39 -6.26 -1.58
C ASP A 272 35.74 -6.72 -1.01
N GLY A 273 36.63 -5.78 -0.65
CA GLY A 273 37.88 -6.06 0.07
C GLY A 273 37.70 -6.72 1.44
N TRP A 274 36.55 -6.53 2.10
CA TRP A 274 36.19 -7.24 3.34
C TRP A 274 35.64 -8.65 3.10
N ASN A 275 35.53 -9.11 1.85
CA ASN A 275 35.14 -10.46 1.45
C ASN A 275 33.77 -10.92 1.99
N TRP A 276 32.83 -10.00 2.23
CA TRP A 276 31.53 -10.29 2.85
C TRP A 276 30.71 -11.33 2.09
N ARG A 277 30.68 -11.31 0.75
CA ARG A 277 29.98 -12.33 -0.04
C ARG A 277 30.44 -13.75 0.33
N SER A 278 31.75 -13.97 0.37
CA SER A 278 32.36 -15.26 0.70
C SER A 278 32.26 -15.62 2.19
N ALA A 279 32.08 -14.63 3.08
CA ALA A 279 31.74 -14.87 4.48
C ALA A 279 30.27 -15.33 4.60
N ILE A 280 29.32 -14.58 4.00
CA ILE A 280 27.89 -14.88 3.97
C ILE A 280 27.65 -16.27 3.40
N GLU A 281 28.30 -16.65 2.30
CA GLU A 281 28.16 -17.98 1.69
C GLU A 281 28.61 -19.10 2.64
N ARG A 282 29.78 -18.97 3.27
CA ARG A 282 30.30 -19.96 4.23
C ARG A 282 29.41 -20.08 5.46
N THR A 283 28.97 -18.97 6.04
CA THR A 283 28.06 -18.95 7.20
C THR A 283 26.71 -19.56 6.82
N LEU A 284 26.13 -19.21 5.66
CA LEU A 284 24.90 -19.81 5.15
C LEU A 284 25.03 -21.34 5.00
N GLN A 285 26.13 -21.83 4.43
CA GLN A 285 26.39 -23.27 4.31
C GLN A 285 26.53 -23.97 5.68
N GLN A 286 27.12 -23.32 6.68
CA GLN A 286 27.22 -23.84 8.06
C GLN A 286 25.84 -23.94 8.72
N HIS A 287 25.04 -22.88 8.66
CA HIS A 287 23.67 -22.88 9.19
C HIS A 287 22.80 -23.92 8.47
N LEU A 288 22.89 -24.05 7.14
CA LEU A 288 22.18 -25.09 6.38
C LEU A 288 22.60 -26.51 6.78
N LYS A 289 23.88 -26.76 7.07
CA LYS A 289 24.34 -28.06 7.61
C LYS A 289 23.73 -28.36 8.98
N GLN A 290 23.61 -27.38 9.86
CA GLN A 290 22.93 -27.54 11.16
C GLN A 290 21.43 -27.82 10.96
N LEU A 291 20.75 -27.09 10.07
CA LEU A 291 19.33 -27.36 9.73
C LEU A 291 19.10 -28.75 9.14
N ARG A 292 20.07 -29.29 8.39
CA ARG A 292 20.00 -30.65 7.83
C ARG A 292 20.05 -31.75 8.90
N GLN A 293 20.71 -31.53 10.03
CA GLN A 293 20.83 -32.50 11.14
C GLN A 293 19.51 -32.75 11.89
N TYR A 294 18.50 -31.88 11.75
CA TYR A 294 17.18 -32.11 12.33
C TYR A 294 16.27 -32.93 11.40
N PRO A 295 15.75 -34.10 11.84
CA PRO A 295 14.90 -34.97 11.03
C PRO A 295 13.51 -34.35 10.81
N CYS A 296 12.95 -34.54 9.61
CA CYS A 296 11.67 -33.94 9.20
C CYS A 296 10.42 -34.74 9.62
N GLU A 297 10.58 -35.89 10.26
CA GLU A 297 9.52 -36.91 10.37
C GLU A 297 8.77 -36.96 11.71
N HIS A 298 9.19 -36.20 12.73
CA HIS A 298 8.52 -36.25 14.03
C HIS A 298 7.22 -35.40 14.06
N PRO A 299 6.09 -35.96 14.54
CA PRO A 299 4.87 -35.19 14.79
C PRO A 299 5.14 -34.02 15.74
N ILE A 300 4.59 -32.85 15.43
CA ILE A 300 4.92 -31.54 16.05
C ILE A 300 4.27 -31.38 17.45
N HIS A 301 4.44 -32.37 18.34
CA HIS A 301 3.60 -32.53 19.54
C HIS A 301 4.30 -32.40 20.90
N SER A 302 5.63 -32.29 20.97
CA SER A 302 6.35 -32.08 22.24
C SER A 302 7.39 -30.95 22.14
N PHE A 303 7.37 -30.04 23.12
CA PHE A 303 8.42 -29.12 23.63
C PHE A 303 9.69 -28.78 22.79
N ILE A 304 9.61 -28.66 21.47
CA ILE A 304 10.66 -28.04 20.66
C ILE A 304 10.55 -26.50 20.77
N ASP A 305 11.69 -25.85 21.00
CA ASP A 305 11.84 -24.39 21.09
C ASP A 305 11.23 -23.67 19.87
N ALA A 306 10.70 -22.47 20.09
CA ALA A 306 10.05 -21.66 19.07
C ALA A 306 11.01 -21.31 17.93
N SER A 307 12.29 -21.06 18.25
CA SER A 307 13.35 -20.79 17.28
C SER A 307 13.51 -21.93 16.25
N LEU A 308 13.52 -23.18 16.71
CA LEU A 308 13.73 -24.36 15.87
C LEU A 308 12.54 -24.63 14.93
N LYS A 309 11.32 -24.32 15.38
CA LYS A 309 10.10 -24.49 14.55
C LYS A 309 10.05 -23.52 13.38
N GLU A 310 10.53 -22.29 13.56
CA GLU A 310 10.67 -21.30 12.47
C GLU A 310 11.71 -21.77 11.43
N CYS A 311 12.82 -22.35 11.90
CA CYS A 311 13.91 -22.86 11.07
C CYS A 311 13.53 -24.04 10.15
N ILE A 312 12.69 -24.98 10.60
CA ILE A 312 12.31 -26.18 9.81
C ILE A 312 11.50 -25.80 8.55
N ALA A 313 10.65 -24.78 8.62
CA ALA A 313 9.85 -24.34 7.46
C ALA A 313 10.71 -23.68 6.37
N VAL A 314 11.82 -23.05 6.74
CA VAL A 314 12.75 -22.37 5.82
C VAL A 314 13.67 -23.37 5.10
N LYS A 315 14.04 -24.47 5.75
CA LYS A 315 14.90 -25.55 5.23
C LYS A 315 14.51 -26.00 3.81
N GLY A 316 13.24 -26.33 3.58
CA GLY A 316 12.76 -26.81 2.28
C GLY A 316 12.86 -25.78 1.13
N TYR A 317 12.86 -24.48 1.44
CA TYR A 317 13.03 -23.41 0.45
C TYR A 317 14.50 -23.14 0.14
N LEU A 318 15.41 -23.31 1.10
CA LEU A 318 16.84 -23.08 0.90
C LEU A 318 17.57 -24.32 0.36
N ASP A 319 17.12 -25.53 0.65
CA ASP A 319 17.73 -26.78 0.13
C ASP A 319 17.64 -26.92 -1.40
N VAL A 320 16.76 -26.17 -2.07
CA VAL A 320 16.60 -26.13 -3.54
C VAL A 320 17.37 -24.99 -4.23
N LEU A 321 18.13 -24.19 -3.47
CA LEU A 321 18.90 -23.05 -3.99
C LEU A 321 20.40 -23.28 -3.89
N ASP A 322 21.14 -22.64 -4.78
CA ASP A 322 22.59 -22.54 -4.68
C ASP A 322 22.96 -21.50 -3.59
N PRO A 323 23.72 -21.89 -2.54
CA PRO A 323 24.19 -20.95 -1.53
C PRO A 323 24.93 -19.73 -2.08
N SER A 324 25.64 -19.83 -3.22
CA SER A 324 26.35 -18.69 -3.81
C SER A 324 25.40 -17.70 -4.50
N GLU A 325 24.32 -18.18 -5.13
CA GLU A 325 23.25 -17.35 -5.70
C GLU A 325 22.50 -16.60 -4.58
N VAL A 326 22.20 -17.29 -3.48
CA VAL A 326 21.58 -16.69 -2.27
C VAL A 326 22.51 -15.66 -1.64
N ALA A 327 23.80 -15.99 -1.44
CA ALA A 327 24.78 -15.07 -0.87
C ALA A 327 24.98 -13.81 -1.72
N SER A 328 24.97 -13.93 -3.05
CA SER A 328 25.04 -12.80 -3.99
C SER A 328 23.82 -11.87 -3.87
N SER A 329 22.64 -12.46 -3.70
CA SER A 329 21.38 -11.73 -3.56
C SER A 329 21.29 -10.99 -2.22
N VAL A 330 21.62 -11.69 -1.13
CA VAL A 330 21.77 -11.14 0.22
C VAL A 330 22.79 -10.00 0.22
N MET A 331 23.95 -10.18 -0.41
CA MET A 331 24.98 -9.14 -0.52
C MET A 331 24.47 -7.88 -1.24
N THR A 332 23.66 -8.04 -2.29
CA THR A 332 23.04 -6.92 -3.01
C THR A 332 22.08 -6.13 -2.11
N SER A 333 21.27 -6.82 -1.30
CA SER A 333 20.40 -6.19 -0.31
C SER A 333 21.19 -5.50 0.81
N VAL A 334 22.27 -6.11 1.30
CA VAL A 334 23.19 -5.50 2.28
C VAL A 334 23.82 -4.22 1.73
N LEU A 335 24.32 -4.23 0.48
CA LEU A 335 24.87 -3.04 -0.18
C LEU A 335 23.81 -1.94 -0.35
N SER A 336 22.56 -2.29 -0.71
CA SER A 336 21.45 -1.33 -0.77
C SER A 336 21.19 -0.69 0.60
N MET A 337 21.18 -1.47 1.69
CA MET A 337 21.01 -0.94 3.05
C MET A 337 22.20 -0.10 3.51
N CYS A 338 23.44 -0.44 3.19
CA CYS A 338 24.61 0.41 3.47
C CYS A 338 24.57 1.72 2.66
N GLY A 339 24.08 1.67 1.43
CA GLY A 339 23.84 2.85 0.58
C GLY A 339 22.75 3.79 1.11
N LEU A 340 21.95 3.38 2.11
CA LEU A 340 20.99 4.26 2.80
C LEU A 340 21.65 5.34 3.68
N GLY A 341 22.95 5.22 3.99
CA GLY A 341 23.67 6.19 4.83
C GLY A 341 23.13 6.34 6.27
N GLN A 342 22.19 5.48 6.68
CA GLN A 342 21.49 5.55 7.96
C GLN A 342 22.17 4.67 9.02
N HIS A 343 22.39 5.24 10.21
CA HIS A 343 22.92 4.49 11.36
C HIS A 343 21.89 3.47 11.93
N LEU A 344 20.58 3.73 11.82
CA LEU A 344 19.51 2.86 12.29
C LEU A 344 18.54 2.56 11.15
N ILE A 345 18.27 1.27 10.92
CA ILE A 345 17.33 0.76 9.91
C ILE A 345 16.24 -0.04 10.63
N VAL A 346 14.99 0.10 10.20
CA VAL A 346 13.86 -0.64 10.77
C VAL A 346 14.05 -2.15 10.56
N TYR A 347 14.00 -2.94 11.64
CA TYR A 347 14.35 -4.36 11.59
C TYR A 347 13.50 -5.16 10.58
N SER A 348 12.18 -4.95 10.56
CA SER A 348 11.27 -5.61 9.62
C SER A 348 11.47 -5.18 8.16
N GLN A 349 12.00 -3.98 7.90
CA GLN A 349 12.35 -3.52 6.55
C GLN A 349 13.58 -4.27 6.03
N PHE A 350 14.57 -4.52 6.90
CA PHE A 350 15.76 -5.30 6.54
C PHE A 350 15.44 -6.81 6.42
N GLU A 351 14.58 -7.37 7.28
CA GLU A 351 14.05 -8.73 7.08
C GLU A 351 13.38 -8.88 5.70
N TYR A 352 12.55 -7.91 5.29
CA TYR A 352 11.90 -7.91 3.99
C TYR A 352 12.90 -7.83 2.83
N SER A 353 13.85 -6.90 2.86
CA SER A 353 14.82 -6.72 1.77
C SER A 353 15.81 -7.89 1.63
N LEU A 354 16.05 -8.66 2.68
CA LEU A 354 16.83 -9.90 2.62
C LEU A 354 16.02 -11.08 2.07
N ALA A 355 14.77 -11.24 2.50
CA ALA A 355 13.94 -12.37 2.13
C ALA A 355 13.40 -12.29 0.69
N GLU A 356 12.92 -11.13 0.26
CA GLU A 356 12.22 -10.99 -1.02
C GLU A 356 13.03 -11.44 -2.25
N PRO A 357 14.30 -11.05 -2.47
CA PRO A 357 15.05 -11.51 -3.66
C PRO A 357 15.27 -13.03 -3.68
N VAL A 358 15.40 -13.66 -2.51
CA VAL A 358 15.54 -15.12 -2.40
C VAL A 358 14.22 -15.83 -2.77
N LEU A 359 13.09 -15.26 -2.36
CA LEU A 359 11.76 -15.73 -2.74
C LEU A 359 11.49 -15.54 -4.25
N GLU A 360 11.94 -14.43 -4.83
CA GLU A 360 11.87 -14.17 -6.27
C GLU A 360 12.72 -15.17 -7.09
N ILE A 361 13.88 -15.59 -6.60
CA ILE A 361 14.68 -16.66 -7.23
C ILE A 361 13.93 -17.99 -7.22
N ILE A 362 13.33 -18.38 -6.09
CA ILE A 362 12.52 -19.60 -5.99
C ILE A 362 11.36 -19.55 -6.99
N HIS A 363 10.66 -18.41 -7.04
CA HIS A 363 9.57 -18.19 -7.98
C HIS A 363 10.06 -18.30 -9.43
N ARG A 364 11.15 -17.63 -9.81
CA ARG A 364 11.72 -17.68 -11.17
C ARG A 364 12.14 -19.09 -11.59
N LYS A 365 12.87 -19.82 -10.72
CA LYS A 365 13.26 -21.22 -10.96
C LYS A 365 12.06 -22.17 -11.05
N PHE A 366 10.97 -21.83 -10.36
CA PHE A 366 9.69 -22.51 -10.53
C PHE A 366 9.12 -22.18 -11.92
N ILE A 367 8.90 -20.91 -12.28
CA ILE A 367 8.32 -20.50 -13.58
C ILE A 367 9.01 -21.15 -14.80
N THR A 368 10.35 -21.13 -14.85
CA THR A 368 11.10 -21.71 -15.98
C THR A 368 10.97 -23.23 -16.09
N LYS A 369 10.50 -23.92 -15.03
CA LYS A 369 10.10 -25.32 -15.04
C LYS A 369 8.63 -25.56 -15.43
N PHE A 370 7.85 -24.54 -15.77
CA PHE A 370 6.45 -24.69 -16.19
C PHE A 370 6.14 -24.10 -17.56
N ILE A 371 6.75 -22.97 -17.90
CA ILE A 371 6.47 -22.22 -19.13
C ILE A 371 7.72 -22.28 -20.02
N ASP A 372 7.54 -22.75 -21.24
CA ASP A 372 8.55 -22.61 -22.28
C ASP A 372 8.45 -21.17 -22.82
N GLU A 373 9.55 -20.41 -22.84
CA GLU A 373 9.61 -19.00 -23.32
C GLU A 373 8.57 -18.04 -22.68
N PRO A 374 8.52 -17.87 -21.34
CA PRO A 374 7.53 -17.01 -20.68
C PRO A 374 7.58 -15.53 -21.13
N GLU A 375 8.76 -15.03 -21.47
CA GLU A 375 8.97 -13.65 -21.92
C GLU A 375 8.28 -13.36 -23.26
N LYS A 376 8.26 -14.33 -24.17
CA LYS A 376 7.63 -14.24 -25.48
C LYS A 376 6.10 -14.19 -25.40
N LEU A 377 5.51 -14.93 -24.45
CA LEU A 377 4.08 -14.81 -24.16
C LEU A 377 3.72 -13.40 -23.66
N CYS A 378 4.59 -12.82 -22.81
CA CYS A 378 4.44 -11.45 -22.35
C CYS A 378 4.61 -10.43 -23.51
N GLU A 379 5.52 -10.69 -24.44
CA GLU A 379 5.74 -9.89 -25.66
C GLU A 379 4.51 -9.87 -26.57
N GLU A 380 3.98 -11.04 -26.95
CA GLU A 380 2.79 -11.16 -27.81
C GLU A 380 1.56 -10.46 -27.19
N LEU A 381 1.35 -10.64 -25.88
CA LEU A 381 0.29 -9.95 -25.13
C LEU A 381 0.50 -8.43 -25.09
N PHE A 382 1.74 -7.97 -24.87
CA PHE A 382 2.03 -6.55 -24.77
C PHE A 382 1.90 -5.84 -26.14
N ALA A 383 2.34 -6.48 -27.23
CA ALA A 383 2.21 -5.98 -28.59
C ALA A 383 0.74 -5.73 -28.99
N GLU A 384 -0.18 -6.63 -28.63
CA GLU A 384 -1.62 -6.42 -28.83
C GLU A 384 -2.20 -5.39 -27.84
N TYR A 385 -1.71 -5.35 -26.58
CA TYR A 385 -2.16 -4.39 -25.58
C TYR A 385 -1.84 -2.93 -25.96
N ILE A 386 -0.63 -2.63 -26.45
CA ILE A 386 -0.23 -1.25 -26.81
C ILE A 386 -1.05 -0.67 -27.97
N ARG A 387 -1.76 -1.49 -28.75
CA ARG A 387 -2.72 -1.01 -29.75
C ARG A 387 -3.79 -0.12 -29.13
N TYR A 388 -4.18 -0.34 -27.86
CA TYR A 388 -5.05 0.58 -27.12
C TYR A 388 -4.55 2.02 -27.11
N LEU A 389 -3.24 2.18 -26.97
CA LEU A 389 -2.56 3.47 -26.89
C LEU A 389 -2.42 4.07 -28.29
N LEU A 390 -2.05 3.25 -29.28
CA LEU A 390 -1.80 3.64 -30.67
C LEU A 390 -3.09 3.95 -31.46
N GLU A 391 -4.18 3.19 -31.25
CA GLU A 391 -5.45 3.33 -31.97
C GLU A 391 -6.48 4.11 -31.13
N PRO A 392 -6.85 5.36 -31.51
CA PRO A 392 -7.86 6.14 -30.77
C PRO A 392 -9.22 5.44 -30.69
N ASP A 393 -9.55 4.63 -31.71
CA ASP A 393 -10.83 3.96 -31.81
C ASP A 393 -10.98 2.78 -30.83
N LEU A 394 -9.87 2.20 -30.34
CA LEU A 394 -9.87 1.18 -29.28
C LEU A 394 -10.04 1.82 -27.90
N SER A 395 -9.25 2.86 -27.58
CA SER A 395 -9.37 3.61 -26.32
C SER A 395 -10.71 4.35 -26.14
N ARG A 396 -11.46 4.56 -27.23
CA ARG A 396 -12.85 5.05 -27.19
C ARG A 396 -13.89 3.97 -26.85
N ARG A 397 -13.62 2.69 -27.12
CA ARG A 397 -14.57 1.57 -26.98
C ARG A 397 -14.39 0.76 -25.71
N PHE A 398 -13.15 0.65 -25.23
CA PHE A 398 -12.77 -0.21 -24.10
C PHE A 398 -12.12 0.63 -23.00
N THR A 399 -12.16 0.17 -21.74
CA THR A 399 -11.16 0.58 -20.74
C THR A 399 -9.85 -0.19 -20.95
N LEU A 400 -8.75 0.27 -20.33
CA LEU A 400 -7.47 -0.44 -20.30
C LEU A 400 -7.62 -1.90 -19.82
N ARG A 401 -8.45 -2.13 -18.80
CA ARG A 401 -8.78 -3.46 -18.27
C ARG A 401 -9.53 -4.31 -19.28
N GLU A 402 -10.48 -3.73 -19.99
CA GLU A 402 -11.31 -4.45 -20.96
C GLU A 402 -10.52 -4.86 -22.19
N TRP A 403 -9.67 -3.96 -22.70
CA TRP A 403 -8.75 -4.31 -23.77
C TRP A 403 -7.76 -5.38 -23.32
N TRP A 404 -7.15 -5.27 -22.13
CA TRP A 404 -6.26 -6.30 -21.60
C TRP A 404 -6.94 -7.68 -21.49
N MET A 405 -8.19 -7.75 -21.03
CA MET A 405 -8.94 -9.01 -21.02
C MET A 405 -9.16 -9.56 -22.43
N GLN A 406 -9.43 -8.71 -23.43
CA GLN A 406 -9.56 -9.12 -24.84
C GLN A 406 -8.22 -9.62 -25.41
N CYS A 407 -7.09 -8.96 -25.09
CA CYS A 407 -5.76 -9.44 -25.48
C CYS A 407 -5.48 -10.85 -24.92
N CYS A 408 -5.78 -11.06 -23.64
CA CYS A 408 -5.63 -12.37 -23.00
C CYS A 408 -6.55 -13.43 -23.62
N GLU A 409 -7.81 -13.10 -23.92
CA GLU A 409 -8.74 -14.01 -24.61
C GLU A 409 -8.25 -14.39 -26.02
N ASN A 410 -7.80 -13.40 -26.81
CA ASN A 410 -7.25 -13.61 -28.15
C ASN A 410 -6.00 -14.50 -28.11
N ALA A 411 -5.10 -14.27 -27.16
CA ALA A 411 -3.89 -15.08 -26.92
C ALA A 411 -4.17 -16.42 -26.20
N ARG A 412 -5.43 -16.70 -25.82
CA ARG A 412 -5.85 -17.89 -25.07
C ARG A 412 -5.16 -18.07 -23.71
N VAL A 413 -4.81 -16.97 -23.06
CA VAL A 413 -4.24 -16.89 -21.71
C VAL A 413 -5.36 -16.55 -20.73
N ASP A 414 -5.47 -17.27 -19.60
CA ASP A 414 -6.36 -16.83 -18.53
C ASP A 414 -5.76 -15.59 -17.84
N PRO A 415 -6.40 -14.40 -17.90
CA PRO A 415 -5.88 -13.19 -17.26
C PRO A 415 -5.80 -13.31 -15.73
N PHE A 416 -6.49 -14.27 -15.12
CA PHE A 416 -6.47 -14.57 -13.68
C PHE A 416 -5.45 -15.65 -13.30
N LEU A 417 -4.70 -16.22 -14.26
CA LEU A 417 -3.67 -17.21 -13.99
C LEU A 417 -2.54 -16.57 -13.16
N GLN A 418 -2.60 -16.79 -11.85
CA GLN A 418 -1.48 -16.56 -10.96
C GLN A 418 -0.66 -17.83 -10.90
N PHE A 419 0.61 -17.71 -11.29
CA PHE A 419 1.54 -18.81 -11.07
C PHE A 419 1.79 -19.03 -9.58
N PRO A 420 2.10 -20.26 -9.17
CA PRO A 420 2.46 -20.56 -7.79
C PRO A 420 3.68 -19.75 -7.32
N PHE A 421 3.74 -19.51 -6.01
CA PHE A 421 4.89 -18.87 -5.36
C PHE A 421 5.16 -17.42 -5.75
N VAL A 422 4.23 -16.74 -6.45
CA VAL A 422 4.25 -15.28 -6.60
C VAL A 422 4.13 -14.59 -5.23
N ASN A 423 3.16 -15.04 -4.41
CA ASN A 423 2.82 -14.40 -3.14
C ASN A 423 3.11 -15.33 -1.95
N PHE A 424 4.35 -15.31 -1.46
CA PHE A 424 4.70 -15.95 -0.20
C PHE A 424 4.04 -15.24 0.99
N HIS A 425 3.46 -16.03 1.88
CA HIS A 425 2.81 -15.55 3.10
C HIS A 425 3.78 -14.75 3.99
N ALA A 426 3.31 -13.65 4.60
CA ALA A 426 4.12 -12.72 5.39
C ALA A 426 5.01 -13.41 6.44
N GLU A 427 4.46 -14.38 7.18
CA GLU A 427 5.21 -15.17 8.16
C GLU A 427 6.39 -15.96 7.56
N THR A 428 6.24 -16.58 6.38
CA THR A 428 7.34 -17.30 5.71
C THR A 428 8.47 -16.35 5.33
N ARG A 429 8.11 -15.16 4.83
CA ARG A 429 9.05 -14.09 4.52
C ARG A 429 9.76 -13.57 5.78
N ARG A 430 9.04 -13.39 6.89
CA ARG A 430 9.64 -13.00 8.19
C ARG A 430 10.63 -14.05 8.70
N GLN A 431 10.27 -15.34 8.66
CA GLN A 431 11.14 -16.43 9.11
C GLN A 431 12.42 -16.50 8.27
N LEU A 432 12.30 -16.45 6.94
CA LEU A 432 13.45 -16.38 6.03
C LEU A 432 14.30 -15.11 6.27
N GLY A 433 13.66 -13.94 6.41
CA GLY A 433 14.33 -12.67 6.64
C GLY A 433 15.12 -12.64 7.94
N SER A 434 14.54 -13.12 9.04
CA SER A 434 15.21 -13.28 10.34
C SER A 434 16.41 -14.24 10.26
N PHE A 435 16.24 -15.37 9.56
CA PHE A 435 17.34 -16.34 9.34
C PHE A 435 18.50 -15.70 8.55
N LEU A 436 18.21 -15.05 7.42
CA LEU A 436 19.23 -14.39 6.60
C LEU A 436 19.89 -13.20 7.34
N LEU A 437 19.13 -12.45 8.15
CA LEU A 437 19.67 -11.35 8.94
C LEU A 437 20.63 -11.84 10.03
N ASN A 438 20.38 -12.99 10.65
CA ASN A 438 21.33 -13.61 11.57
C ASN A 438 22.63 -14.01 10.86
N VAL A 439 22.53 -14.61 9.66
CA VAL A 439 23.70 -14.92 8.81
C VAL A 439 24.50 -13.65 8.48
N VAL A 440 23.83 -12.54 8.12
CA VAL A 440 24.48 -11.24 7.85
C VAL A 440 25.18 -10.66 9.08
N ILE A 441 24.53 -10.67 10.25
CA ILE A 441 25.10 -10.15 11.51
C ILE A 441 26.33 -10.95 11.96
N GLU A 442 26.35 -12.26 11.68
CA GLU A 442 27.48 -13.14 11.99
C GLU A 442 28.63 -13.00 10.98
N ALA A 443 28.32 -12.92 9.68
CA ALA A 443 29.30 -12.94 8.60
C ALA A 443 29.98 -11.59 8.31
N CYS A 444 29.28 -10.46 8.50
CA CYS A 444 29.78 -9.14 8.09
C CYS A 444 30.64 -8.48 9.19
N THR A 445 31.96 -8.55 9.04
CA THR A 445 32.95 -7.86 9.87
C THR A 445 33.85 -6.95 9.04
N PHE A 446 34.43 -5.92 9.65
CA PHE A 446 35.34 -4.98 8.99
C PHE A 446 36.58 -4.71 9.87
N PRO A 447 37.72 -4.26 9.30
CA PRO A 447 38.94 -3.96 10.05
C PRO A 447 38.72 -2.86 11.10
N ASN A 448 39.37 -3.03 12.25
CA ASN A 448 39.30 -2.10 13.37
C ASN A 448 40.60 -1.31 13.48
N ASP A 449 40.68 -0.13 12.83
CA ASP A 449 41.85 0.75 12.93
C ASP A 449 42.02 1.28 14.36
N SER A 450 42.95 0.68 15.10
CA SER A 450 43.37 1.10 16.44
C SER A 450 44.68 1.91 16.43
N SER A 451 44.99 2.55 15.30
CA SER A 451 46.28 3.19 15.01
C SER A 451 46.38 4.68 15.36
N SER A 452 45.33 5.28 15.94
CA SER A 452 45.28 6.72 16.26
C SER A 452 45.36 7.07 17.76
N SER A 453 45.78 6.14 18.62
CA SER A 453 46.11 6.42 20.03
C SER A 453 47.53 5.95 20.32
N GLN A 454 48.48 6.89 20.35
CA GLN A 454 49.85 6.60 20.80
C GLN A 454 49.83 6.21 22.28
N GLY A 455 50.18 4.95 22.56
CA GLY A 455 50.28 4.40 23.90
C GLY A 455 50.83 2.99 23.81
N GLU A 456 52.11 2.83 24.14
CA GLU A 456 52.81 1.55 24.03
C GLU A 456 52.20 0.50 25.00
N SER A 457 51.40 -0.41 24.46
CA SER A 457 50.92 -1.59 25.16
C SER A 457 51.50 -2.85 24.53
N ARG A 458 52.42 -3.51 25.25
CA ARG A 458 53.20 -4.67 24.76
C ARG A 458 52.41 -5.98 24.81
N HIS A 459 51.22 -6.04 24.21
CA HIS A 459 50.50 -7.29 23.96
C HIS A 459 50.04 -7.37 22.51
N SER A 460 50.45 -8.43 21.81
CA SER A 460 49.98 -8.73 20.45
C SER A 460 48.45 -8.91 20.47
N PRO A 461 47.66 -8.06 19.79
CA PRO A 461 46.21 -8.18 19.79
C PRO A 461 45.79 -9.51 19.18
N SER A 462 44.78 -10.16 19.76
CA SER A 462 44.24 -11.39 19.18
C SER A 462 43.54 -11.07 17.86
N VAL A 463 43.35 -12.06 16.99
CA VAL A 463 42.63 -11.88 15.72
C VAL A 463 41.19 -11.35 15.93
N LYS A 464 40.60 -11.56 17.11
CA LYS A 464 39.29 -11.01 17.48
C LYS A 464 39.31 -9.51 17.82
N ASP A 465 40.46 -8.94 18.16
CA ASP A 465 40.60 -7.52 18.50
C ASP A 465 40.81 -6.64 17.25
N GLN A 466 41.20 -7.26 16.12
CA GLN A 466 41.51 -6.61 14.84
C GLN A 466 40.28 -6.37 13.95
N THR A 467 39.12 -6.96 14.24
CA THR A 467 37.92 -6.83 13.41
C THR A 467 36.66 -6.56 14.24
N ALA A 468 35.81 -5.65 13.75
CA ALA A 468 34.55 -5.29 14.39
C ALA A 468 33.34 -5.79 13.58
N ARG A 469 32.22 -6.06 14.24
CA ARG A 469 30.95 -6.38 13.56
C ARG A 469 30.36 -5.16 12.87
N ALA A 470 29.92 -5.33 11.63
CA ALA A 470 29.27 -4.29 10.83
C ALA A 470 27.87 -3.92 11.32
N PHE A 471 27.12 -4.91 11.81
CA PHE A 471 25.72 -4.77 12.21
C PHE A 471 25.48 -5.25 13.64
N GLY A 472 24.52 -4.62 14.31
CA GLY A 472 23.99 -5.05 15.60
C GLY A 472 22.49 -4.80 15.71
N ILE A 473 21.83 -5.37 16.71
CA ILE A 473 20.41 -5.15 16.99
C ILE A 473 20.29 -4.21 18.19
N ARG A 474 19.45 -3.16 18.08
CA ARG A 474 19.13 -2.25 19.19
C ARG A 474 17.61 -2.11 19.32
N ASN A 475 17.12 -2.03 20.55
CA ASN A 475 15.76 -1.62 20.81
C ASN A 475 15.78 -0.11 21.06
N VAL A 476 15.05 0.65 20.24
CA VAL A 476 14.94 2.10 20.35
C VAL A 476 13.57 2.42 20.91
N VAL A 477 13.52 3.23 21.97
CA VAL A 477 12.26 3.82 22.43
C VAL A 477 11.83 4.82 21.36
N LEU A 478 10.75 4.50 20.64
CA LEU A 478 10.02 5.52 19.92
C LEU A 478 8.99 6.10 20.87
N GLU A 479 9.05 7.41 21.10
CA GLU A 479 7.92 8.18 21.60
C GLU A 479 6.87 8.28 20.49
N GLU A 480 6.16 7.18 20.28
CA GLU A 480 4.89 7.25 19.57
C GLU A 480 3.93 8.06 20.44
N GLU A 481 3.60 9.28 20.01
CA GLU A 481 2.39 9.99 20.43
C GLU A 481 1.16 9.20 19.94
N SER A 482 0.88 8.09 20.62
CA SER A 482 -0.29 7.25 20.40
C SER A 482 -1.54 8.06 20.75
N ILE A 483 -2.20 8.59 19.70
CA ILE A 483 -3.45 9.38 19.76
C ILE A 483 -4.59 8.61 20.50
N TYR A 484 -4.42 7.31 20.77
CA TYR A 484 -5.46 6.37 21.17
C TYR A 484 -5.09 5.43 22.34
N SER A 485 -4.07 5.74 23.14
CA SER A 485 -3.84 5.05 24.42
C SER A 485 -3.62 6.02 25.57
N GLU A 486 -4.46 5.93 26.61
CA GLU A 486 -4.26 6.61 27.89
C GLU A 486 -3.04 6.03 28.63
N ASP A 487 -2.72 4.75 28.37
CA ASP A 487 -1.39 4.20 28.65
C ASP A 487 -0.35 4.82 27.70
N GLY A 488 0.59 5.59 28.25
CA GLY A 488 1.81 6.00 27.56
C GLY A 488 2.74 4.80 27.32
N LYS A 489 2.38 3.91 26.40
CA LYS A 489 3.21 2.78 26.01
C LYS A 489 4.39 3.25 25.17
N MET A 490 5.55 3.35 25.81
CA MET A 490 6.84 3.33 25.12
C MET A 490 6.95 2.03 24.31
N ASN A 491 6.72 2.12 23.01
CA ASN A 491 6.90 1.00 22.10
C ASN A 491 8.38 0.91 21.73
N LEU A 492 9.06 -0.10 22.28
CA LEU A 492 10.41 -0.47 21.88
C LEU A 492 10.38 -1.01 20.45
N SER A 493 10.88 -0.21 19.50
CA SER A 493 11.05 -0.63 18.12
C SER A 493 12.40 -1.28 17.94
N LYS A 494 12.41 -2.51 17.41
CA LYS A 494 13.63 -3.24 17.06
C LYS A 494 14.23 -2.60 15.80
N MET A 495 15.48 -2.19 15.88
CA MET A 495 16.26 -1.58 14.81
C MET A 495 17.54 -2.38 14.57
N VAL A 496 18.01 -2.41 13.33
CA VAL A 496 19.39 -2.81 13.00
C VAL A 496 20.25 -1.56 13.02
N ALA A 497 21.30 -1.57 13.83
CA ALA A 497 22.28 -0.51 13.93
C ALA A 497 23.52 -0.86 13.10
N LEU A 498 23.92 0.04 12.21
CA LEU A 498 25.23 -0.02 11.54
C LEU A 498 26.30 0.46 12.51
N ASN A 499 27.49 -0.11 12.44
CA ASN A 499 28.63 0.35 13.25
C ASN A 499 29.03 1.76 12.83
N THR A 500 29.16 2.69 13.80
CA THR A 500 29.47 4.10 13.50
C THR A 500 30.81 4.26 12.80
N ARG A 501 31.85 3.53 13.21
CA ARG A 501 33.18 3.57 12.56
C ARG A 501 33.11 3.13 11.10
N MET A 502 32.31 2.10 10.83
CA MET A 502 32.05 1.65 9.46
C MET A 502 31.28 2.70 8.66
N LEU A 503 30.28 3.35 9.26
CA LEU A 503 29.52 4.41 8.61
C LEU A 503 30.40 5.63 8.29
N ASP A 504 31.36 5.98 9.15
CA ASP A 504 32.35 7.03 8.89
C ASP A 504 33.27 6.65 7.71
N LEU A 505 33.72 5.39 7.62
CA LEU A 505 34.41 4.87 6.43
C LEU A 505 33.54 4.95 5.17
N LEU A 506 32.27 4.54 5.23
CA LEU A 506 31.35 4.63 4.09
C LEU A 506 31.09 6.08 3.66
N ASN A 507 31.03 7.03 4.60
CA ASN A 507 30.89 8.46 4.31
C ASN A 507 32.15 9.05 3.66
N LYS A 508 33.35 8.57 4.04
CA LYS A 508 34.63 8.95 3.42
C LYS A 508 34.76 8.36 2.00
N HIS A 509 34.53 7.06 1.85
CA HIS A 509 34.73 6.34 0.60
C HIS A 509 33.59 6.56 -0.41
N GLN A 510 32.37 6.79 0.08
CA GLN A 510 31.12 7.00 -0.66
C GLN A 510 30.76 5.87 -1.63
N PHE A 511 29.48 5.70 -1.95
CA PHE A 511 29.07 4.76 -3.01
C PHE A 511 29.28 5.39 -4.39
N GLU A 512 29.75 4.60 -5.36
CA GLU A 512 29.82 4.99 -6.78
C GLU A 512 28.47 4.78 -7.49
N SER A 513 27.71 3.78 -7.04
CA SER A 513 26.34 3.50 -7.46
C SER A 513 25.44 3.13 -6.28
N LEU A 514 24.20 3.59 -6.32
CA LEU A 514 23.16 3.27 -5.35
C LEU A 514 22.27 2.16 -5.90
N LEU A 515 21.69 1.36 -5.01
CA LEU A 515 20.85 0.21 -5.35
C LEU A 515 19.42 0.45 -4.89
N PHE A 516 18.51 0.63 -5.85
CA PHE A 516 17.09 0.92 -5.60
C PHE A 516 16.22 -0.29 -5.93
N PRO A 517 15.30 -0.73 -5.05
CA PRO A 517 14.43 -1.88 -5.34
C PRO A 517 13.54 -1.61 -6.56
N THR A 518 13.54 -2.52 -7.55
CA THR A 518 12.90 -2.30 -8.86
C THR A 518 11.38 -2.14 -8.77
N TYR A 519 10.74 -2.88 -7.85
CA TYR A 519 9.30 -2.77 -7.58
C TYR A 519 8.87 -1.42 -6.98
N ASN A 520 9.81 -0.58 -6.53
CA ASN A 520 9.58 0.77 -6.01
C ASN A 520 9.87 1.87 -7.05
N LEU A 521 10.10 1.54 -8.32
CA LEU A 521 10.45 2.51 -9.36
C LEU A 521 9.23 2.90 -10.22
N PRO A 522 9.23 4.10 -10.84
CA PRO A 522 8.34 4.36 -11.97
C PRO A 522 8.67 3.44 -13.15
N MET A 523 7.65 3.14 -13.96
CA MET A 523 7.81 2.32 -15.17
C MET A 523 8.10 3.22 -16.38
N LYS A 524 8.86 2.71 -17.37
CA LYS A 524 9.12 3.41 -18.65
C LYS A 524 8.03 3.20 -19.70
N ILE A 525 7.07 2.34 -19.40
CA ILE A 525 5.90 1.97 -20.19
C ILE A 525 4.65 2.00 -19.30
N PRO A 526 3.44 2.07 -19.86
CA PRO A 526 2.22 1.97 -19.07
C PRO A 526 2.18 0.69 -18.22
N PRO A 527 1.67 0.74 -16.98
CA PRO A 527 1.54 -0.44 -16.13
C PRO A 527 0.62 -1.50 -16.73
N ARG A 528 0.85 -2.77 -16.38
CA ARG A 528 -0.14 -3.83 -16.60
C ARG A 528 -1.43 -3.46 -15.85
N PRO A 529 -2.62 -3.51 -16.47
CA PRO A 529 -3.85 -3.13 -15.79
C PRO A 529 -4.19 -4.00 -14.57
N TRP A 530 -4.79 -3.36 -13.57
CA TRP A 530 -5.60 -4.00 -12.55
C TRP A 530 -6.89 -4.55 -13.19
N ILE A 531 -7.16 -5.84 -12.97
CA ILE A 531 -8.35 -6.54 -13.45
C ILE A 531 -9.35 -6.79 -12.32
N ASP A 532 -10.42 -7.54 -12.60
CA ASP A 532 -11.43 -7.89 -11.59
C ASP A 532 -10.80 -8.48 -10.31
N TYR A 533 -11.44 -8.23 -9.16
CA TYR A 533 -10.91 -8.50 -7.81
C TYR A 533 -9.62 -7.75 -7.41
N GLY A 534 -9.10 -6.84 -8.24
CA GLY A 534 -7.87 -6.11 -7.94
C GLY A 534 -6.62 -6.98 -8.10
N ASN A 535 -6.67 -7.92 -9.04
CA ASN A 535 -5.55 -8.76 -9.44
C ASN A 535 -4.83 -8.16 -10.66
N GLY A 536 -3.71 -8.76 -11.08
CA GLY A 536 -2.83 -8.20 -12.11
C GLY A 536 -1.88 -7.18 -11.49
N GLY A 537 -1.55 -6.12 -12.25
CA GLY A 537 -0.84 -4.93 -11.77
C GLY A 537 0.59 -5.10 -11.21
N PRO A 538 1.33 -3.98 -11.17
CA PRO A 538 1.69 -3.23 -12.37
C PRO A 538 2.71 -3.97 -13.26
N SER A 539 3.39 -4.97 -12.71
CA SER A 539 4.41 -5.78 -13.38
C SER A 539 3.79 -6.69 -14.44
N TYR A 540 4.55 -6.97 -15.49
CA TYR A 540 4.15 -7.90 -16.55
C TYR A 540 4.51 -9.36 -16.22
N THR A 541 5.62 -9.56 -15.50
CA THR A 541 6.13 -10.89 -15.11
C THR A 541 5.41 -11.50 -13.90
N LYS A 542 4.89 -10.67 -12.98
CA LYS A 542 4.22 -11.09 -11.74
C LYS A 542 2.93 -10.31 -11.48
N SER A 543 2.05 -10.89 -10.66
CA SER A 543 0.84 -10.19 -10.19
C SER A 543 1.08 -9.59 -8.81
N SER A 544 0.55 -8.39 -8.58
CA SER A 544 0.64 -7.70 -7.30
C SER A 544 -0.70 -7.66 -6.58
N ASP A 545 -0.71 -7.19 -5.33
CA ASP A 545 -1.93 -6.82 -4.62
C ASP A 545 -2.23 -5.33 -4.84
N VAL A 546 -3.45 -5.01 -5.26
CA VAL A 546 -3.91 -3.61 -5.42
C VAL A 546 -3.99 -2.85 -4.09
N LEU A 547 -4.11 -3.58 -2.98
CA LEU A 547 -4.21 -3.03 -1.63
C LEU A 547 -2.84 -3.00 -0.95
N ARG A 548 -2.46 -1.82 -0.46
CA ARG A 548 -1.23 -1.63 0.31
C ARG A 548 -1.24 -2.51 1.55
N ASN A 549 -0.18 -3.29 1.74
CA ASN A 549 0.08 -3.92 3.02
C ASN A 549 0.33 -2.83 4.09
N LEU A 550 -0.22 -3.01 5.29
CA LEU A 550 -0.08 -2.07 6.40
C LEU A 550 0.71 -2.76 7.53
N PRO A 551 1.99 -2.38 7.76
CA PRO A 551 2.85 -3.04 8.75
C PRO A 551 2.27 -3.07 10.18
N ASP A 552 1.44 -2.09 10.55
CA ASP A 552 0.73 -2.02 11.83
C ASP A 552 -0.25 -3.17 12.09
N TYR A 553 -0.70 -3.86 11.02
CA TYR A 553 -1.72 -4.91 11.07
C TYR A 553 -1.20 -6.26 10.52
N PRO A 554 -0.03 -6.77 10.97
CA PRO A 554 0.71 -7.86 10.31
C PRO A 554 0.00 -9.22 10.38
N ARG A 555 -1.11 -9.32 11.12
CA ARG A 555 -1.95 -10.51 11.27
C ARG A 555 -3.20 -10.50 10.39
N THR A 556 -3.46 -9.43 9.63
CA THR A 556 -4.65 -9.29 8.77
C THR A 556 -4.20 -8.95 7.35
N VAL A 557 -4.29 -9.92 6.42
CA VAL A 557 -4.06 -9.65 5.00
C VAL A 557 -5.28 -8.92 4.45
N ILE A 558 -5.17 -7.60 4.33
CA ILE A 558 -6.28 -6.70 3.96
C ILE A 558 -6.83 -7.05 2.58
N SER A 559 -5.96 -7.37 1.62
CA SER A 559 -6.33 -7.82 0.27
C SER A 559 -7.31 -8.98 0.31
N ASP A 560 -7.05 -9.99 1.15
CA ASP A 560 -7.89 -11.18 1.26
C ASP A 560 -9.20 -10.90 1.98
N GLU A 561 -9.19 -10.02 3.00
CA GLU A 561 -10.42 -9.56 3.65
C GLU A 561 -11.33 -8.83 2.66
N VAL A 562 -10.80 -7.98 1.79
CA VAL A 562 -11.57 -7.27 0.75
C VAL A 562 -12.04 -8.24 -0.34
N ARG A 563 -11.15 -9.07 -0.90
CA ARG A 563 -11.48 -10.10 -1.90
C ARG A 563 -12.62 -11.02 -1.42
N ARG A 564 -12.56 -11.52 -0.17
CA ARG A 564 -13.60 -12.36 0.44
C ARG A 564 -14.97 -11.67 0.62
N ARG A 565 -15.04 -10.33 0.50
CA ARG A 565 -16.28 -9.55 0.60
C ARG A 565 -16.86 -9.15 -0.75
N ILE A 566 -16.12 -9.28 -1.84
CA ILE A 566 -16.61 -9.04 -3.20
C ILE A 566 -17.61 -10.13 -3.59
N ARG A 567 -18.88 -9.76 -3.76
CA ARG A 567 -19.99 -10.69 -4.03
C ARG A 567 -20.16 -11.02 -5.51
N LYS A 568 -19.68 -10.14 -6.40
CA LYS A 568 -19.73 -10.29 -7.86
C LYS A 568 -18.39 -9.92 -8.46
N LYS A 569 -17.92 -10.67 -9.47
CA LYS A 569 -16.68 -10.39 -10.20
C LYS A 569 -16.59 -8.94 -10.71
N SER A 570 -17.71 -8.36 -11.15
CA SER A 570 -17.79 -6.99 -11.66
C SER A 570 -17.96 -5.88 -10.60
N GLN A 571 -18.07 -6.22 -9.30
CA GLN A 571 -18.60 -5.29 -8.28
C GLN A 571 -17.82 -3.98 -8.16
N ALA A 572 -16.48 -4.02 -8.19
CA ALA A 572 -15.60 -2.88 -7.98
C ALA A 572 -14.84 -2.43 -9.25
N ARG A 573 -15.33 -2.80 -10.45
CA ARG A 573 -14.67 -2.46 -11.73
C ARG A 573 -14.30 -0.97 -11.88
N PRO A 574 -15.18 0.00 -11.58
CA PRO A 574 -14.85 1.42 -11.72
C PRO A 574 -13.64 1.86 -10.88
N VAL A 575 -13.41 1.21 -9.74
CA VAL A 575 -12.24 1.48 -8.88
C VAL A 575 -10.96 1.04 -9.59
N PHE A 576 -10.93 -0.19 -10.12
CA PHE A 576 -9.76 -0.71 -10.84
C PHE A 576 -9.51 0.06 -12.14
N ASP A 577 -10.57 0.39 -12.88
CA ASP A 577 -10.47 1.22 -14.10
C ASP A 577 -9.90 2.62 -13.79
N ALA A 578 -10.31 3.26 -12.69
CA ALA A 578 -9.75 4.56 -12.28
C ALA A 578 -8.27 4.47 -11.85
N LEU A 579 -7.86 3.41 -11.14
CA LEU A 579 -6.43 3.18 -10.83
C LEU A 579 -5.60 2.98 -12.10
N ASN A 580 -6.17 2.32 -13.12
CA ASN A 580 -5.51 2.10 -14.40
C ASN A 580 -5.31 3.42 -15.17
N ASP A 581 -6.34 4.26 -15.22
CA ASP A 581 -6.25 5.57 -15.89
C ASP A 581 -5.24 6.50 -15.20
N LEU A 582 -5.23 6.55 -13.86
CA LEU A 582 -4.21 7.29 -13.10
C LEU A 582 -2.79 6.72 -13.33
N GLY A 583 -2.67 5.40 -13.41
CA GLY A 583 -1.40 4.71 -13.67
C GLY A 583 -0.86 4.88 -15.09
N ALA A 584 -1.74 5.09 -16.07
CA ALA A 584 -1.40 5.27 -17.47
C ALA A 584 -1.11 6.74 -17.87
N THR A 585 -1.26 7.70 -16.95
CA THR A 585 -0.88 9.10 -17.20
C THR A 585 0.64 9.23 -17.34
N PRO A 586 1.16 9.77 -18.46
CA PRO A 586 2.60 9.83 -18.72
C PRO A 586 3.23 11.14 -18.20
N TRP A 587 4.36 11.00 -17.51
CA TRP A 587 5.13 12.07 -16.87
C TRP A 587 6.55 12.16 -17.43
N ARG A 588 7.22 13.28 -17.20
CA ARG A 588 8.66 13.44 -17.46
C ARG A 588 9.29 14.36 -16.43
N ILE A 589 10.61 14.26 -16.30
CA ILE A 589 11.40 15.14 -15.45
C ILE A 589 11.39 16.57 -16.01
N ASN A 590 11.23 17.55 -15.12
CA ASN A 590 11.44 18.95 -15.43
C ASN A 590 12.94 19.27 -15.30
N GLY A 591 13.70 19.03 -16.37
CA GLY A 591 15.17 19.18 -16.37
C GLY A 591 15.66 20.54 -15.89
N ALA A 592 14.99 21.63 -16.27
CA ALA A 592 15.35 22.98 -15.81
C ALA A 592 15.22 23.15 -14.29
N MET A 593 14.16 22.61 -13.69
CA MET A 593 14.01 22.61 -12.23
C MET A 593 15.02 21.69 -11.56
N LEU A 594 15.32 20.53 -12.14
CA LEU A 594 16.35 19.62 -11.63
C LEU A 594 17.72 20.33 -11.58
N ASP A 595 18.12 21.02 -12.66
CA ASP A 595 19.38 21.76 -12.71
C ASP A 595 19.45 22.85 -11.63
N ILE A 596 18.37 23.63 -11.42
CA ILE A 596 18.32 24.66 -10.37
C ILE A 596 18.38 24.02 -8.97
N ILE A 597 17.59 22.98 -8.70
CA ILE A 597 17.59 22.29 -7.39
C ILE A 597 18.98 21.69 -7.10
N LEU A 598 19.69 21.19 -8.11
CA LEU A 598 21.05 20.69 -7.98
C LEU A 598 22.05 21.78 -7.56
N GLU A 599 21.94 23.01 -8.08
CA GLU A 599 22.79 24.11 -7.62
C GLU A 599 22.54 24.45 -6.14
N PHE A 600 21.30 24.50 -5.67
CA PHE A 600 21.02 24.68 -4.25
C PHE A 600 21.46 23.48 -3.40
N PHE A 601 21.34 22.25 -3.89
CA PHE A 601 21.79 21.05 -3.19
C PHE A 601 23.32 21.04 -2.99
N LYS A 602 24.10 21.55 -3.96
CA LYS A 602 25.56 21.75 -3.81
C LYS A 602 25.92 22.75 -2.71
N MET A 603 25.02 23.65 -2.30
CA MET A 603 25.22 24.59 -1.19
C MET A 603 24.99 23.95 0.19
N SER A 604 24.45 22.73 0.27
CA SER A 604 24.19 22.02 1.55
C SER A 604 25.39 21.82 2.51
N PRO A 605 26.69 21.85 2.08
CA PRO A 605 27.83 21.88 3.00
C PRO A 605 28.11 23.26 3.63
N ASP A 606 27.59 24.37 3.08
CA ASP A 606 27.91 25.73 3.51
C ASP A 606 26.99 26.18 4.67
N PRO A 607 27.51 26.34 5.91
CA PRO A 607 26.69 26.74 7.05
C PRO A 607 26.09 28.14 6.88
N SER A 608 26.71 29.03 6.09
CA SER A 608 26.20 30.39 5.85
C SER A 608 24.91 30.43 5.03
N LYS A 609 24.54 29.32 4.37
CA LYS A 609 23.32 29.17 3.57
C LYS A 609 22.20 28.43 4.30
N ALA A 610 22.43 27.94 5.52
CA ALA A 610 21.53 27.03 6.23
C ALA A 610 20.08 27.57 6.31
N ASP A 611 19.89 28.84 6.67
CA ASP A 611 18.55 29.45 6.80
C ASP A 611 17.79 29.57 5.46
N MET A 612 18.52 29.80 4.37
CA MET A 612 17.94 29.83 3.02
C MET A 612 17.55 28.43 2.57
N LEU A 613 18.44 27.44 2.75
CA LEU A 613 18.18 26.06 2.35
C LEU A 613 17.05 25.43 3.19
N HIS A 614 17.01 25.71 4.50
CA HIS A 614 15.94 25.25 5.39
C HIS A 614 14.56 25.78 4.97
N ARG A 615 14.45 27.06 4.55
CA ARG A 615 13.20 27.61 3.99
C ARG A 615 12.77 26.89 2.71
N LEU A 616 13.72 26.46 1.89
CA LEU A 616 13.48 25.71 0.65
C LEU A 616 13.37 24.18 0.83
N ALA A 617 13.26 23.70 2.08
CA ALA A 617 13.22 22.29 2.44
C ALA A 617 14.44 21.46 1.95
N ILE A 618 15.58 22.11 1.69
CA ILE A 618 16.86 21.46 1.40
C ILE A 618 17.62 21.29 2.73
N PRO A 619 17.89 20.06 3.19
CA PRO A 619 18.66 19.84 4.42
C PRO A 619 20.12 20.25 4.25
N SER A 620 20.70 20.88 5.27
CA SER A 620 22.15 20.97 5.42
C SER A 620 22.76 19.57 5.61
N ARG A 621 24.03 19.40 5.22
CA ARG A 621 24.75 18.15 5.50
C ARG A 621 24.92 17.93 7.01
N SER A 622 25.11 16.67 7.39
CA SER A 622 25.26 16.27 8.79
C SER A 622 26.59 16.72 9.42
N ASP A 623 27.63 17.00 8.62
CA ASP A 623 28.91 17.53 9.08
C ASP A 623 28.87 19.02 9.46
N THR A 624 27.81 19.77 9.13
CA THR A 624 27.64 21.15 9.61
C THR A 624 27.23 21.23 11.09
N VAL A 625 26.84 20.12 11.72
CA VAL A 625 26.46 20.06 13.14
C VAL A 625 27.66 19.67 13.99
N LYS A 626 28.23 20.64 14.71
CA LYS A 626 29.24 20.38 15.74
C LYS A 626 28.61 19.61 16.91
N VAL A 627 29.19 18.46 17.25
CA VAL A 627 28.82 17.67 18.43
C VAL A 627 29.83 18.01 19.53
N PRO A 628 29.40 18.41 20.74
CA PRO A 628 30.29 18.69 21.86
C PRO A 628 31.28 17.55 22.15
N ASP A 629 32.57 17.82 22.02
CA ASP A 629 33.62 16.86 22.39
C ASP A 629 33.92 16.91 23.89
N PHE A 630 34.31 15.77 24.46
CA PHE A 630 34.53 15.65 25.91
C PHE A 630 35.84 16.32 26.33
N VAL A 631 36.91 16.10 25.58
CA VAL A 631 38.24 16.63 25.86
C VAL A 631 38.26 18.14 25.61
N GLU A 632 37.60 18.61 24.55
CA GLU A 632 37.43 20.05 24.27
C GLU A 632 36.62 20.76 25.38
N THR A 633 35.61 20.11 25.96
CA THR A 633 34.72 20.74 26.97
C THR A 633 35.31 20.71 28.38
N PHE A 634 35.98 19.62 28.78
CA PHE A 634 36.41 19.41 30.17
C PHE A 634 37.92 19.40 30.36
N GLY A 635 38.70 19.34 29.29
CA GLY A 635 40.16 19.20 29.34
C GLY A 635 40.62 17.74 29.35
N ASP A 636 41.89 17.55 29.05
CA ASP A 636 42.50 16.23 28.92
C ASP A 636 42.68 15.55 30.30
N ASN A 637 42.58 14.21 30.33
CA ASN A 637 42.67 13.37 31.53
C ASN A 637 41.61 13.58 32.65
N VAL A 638 40.60 14.42 32.46
CA VAL A 638 39.50 14.59 33.43
C VAL A 638 38.55 13.38 33.39
N ARG A 639 38.24 12.80 34.55
CA ARG A 639 37.31 11.66 34.66
C ARG A 639 35.87 12.15 34.87
N VAL A 640 34.90 11.36 34.42
CA VAL A 640 33.46 11.71 34.51
C VAL A 640 33.03 11.95 35.96
N GLU A 641 33.59 11.22 36.92
CA GLU A 641 33.30 11.34 38.35
C GLU A 641 33.83 12.65 38.98
N GLN A 642 34.74 13.36 38.28
CA GLN A 642 35.30 14.65 38.73
C GLN A 642 34.48 15.85 38.21
N ILE A 643 33.54 15.63 37.29
CA ILE A 643 32.74 16.69 36.68
C ILE A 643 31.52 16.99 37.57
N PRO A 644 31.22 18.27 37.89
CA PRO A 644 29.99 18.64 38.59
C PRO A 644 28.76 18.08 37.88
N SER A 645 27.85 17.44 38.63
CA SER A 645 26.71 16.70 38.09
C SER A 645 25.80 17.53 37.18
N GLU A 646 25.68 18.83 37.44
CA GLU A 646 24.98 19.82 36.62
C GLU A 646 25.67 20.01 35.26
N LYS A 647 26.97 20.30 35.23
CA LYS A 647 27.76 20.45 33.99
C LYS A 647 27.78 19.16 33.17
N TRP A 648 27.87 18.00 33.83
CA TRP A 648 27.79 16.71 33.16
C TRP A 648 26.40 16.48 32.53
N ARG A 649 25.32 16.86 33.23
CA ARG A 649 23.95 16.77 32.72
C ARG A 649 23.74 17.70 31.53
N GLU A 650 24.21 18.93 31.60
CA GLU A 650 24.16 19.92 30.52
C GLU A 650 24.93 19.42 29.28
N TYR A 651 26.19 19.04 29.45
CA TYR A 651 27.00 18.47 28.36
C TYR A 651 26.34 17.24 27.74
N SER A 652 25.86 16.30 28.56
CA SER A 652 25.21 15.07 28.09
C SER A 652 23.93 15.38 27.30
N LYS A 653 23.14 16.35 27.74
CA LYS A 653 21.94 16.84 27.04
C LYS A 653 22.32 17.47 25.71
N ASN A 654 23.22 18.45 25.70
CA ASN A 654 23.65 19.17 24.50
C ASN A 654 24.27 18.21 23.47
N LYS A 655 25.10 17.25 23.93
CA LYS A 655 25.68 16.20 23.09
C LYS A 655 24.60 15.29 22.48
N TYR A 656 23.62 14.87 23.27
CA TYR A 656 22.50 14.07 22.79
C TYR A 656 21.67 14.83 21.75
N GLU A 657 21.36 16.11 21.99
CA GLU A 657 20.59 16.97 21.08
C GLU A 657 21.35 17.22 19.77
N SER A 658 22.65 17.53 19.80
CA SER A 658 23.47 17.64 18.59
C SER A 658 23.56 16.32 17.81
N ILE A 659 23.74 15.16 18.48
CA ILE A 659 23.75 13.85 17.81
C ILE A 659 22.39 13.54 17.16
N LYS A 660 21.29 13.83 17.87
CA LYS A 660 19.92 13.68 17.35
C LYS A 660 19.73 14.54 16.09
N LYS A 661 20.03 15.84 16.16
CA LYS A 661 19.91 16.78 15.03
C LYS A 661 20.79 16.36 13.85
N ARG A 662 22.02 15.90 14.10
CA ARG A 662 22.93 15.36 13.08
C ARG A 662 22.32 14.16 12.35
N ASN A 663 21.74 13.21 13.09
CA ASN A 663 21.13 12.01 12.51
C ASN A 663 19.84 12.33 11.73
N GLU A 664 19.03 13.28 12.20
CA GLU A 664 17.84 13.79 11.50
C GLU A 664 18.23 14.44 10.17
N LEU A 665 19.18 15.39 10.18
CA LEU A 665 19.69 16.03 8.97
C LEU A 665 20.29 15.03 8.00
N ASN A 666 21.10 14.08 8.48
CA ASN A 666 21.67 13.01 7.66
C ASN A 666 20.57 12.22 6.93
N SER A 667 19.52 11.83 7.65
CA SER A 667 18.41 11.05 7.10
C SER A 667 17.64 11.82 6.03
N LEU A 668 17.37 13.11 6.27
CA LEU A 668 16.69 13.98 5.31
C LEU A 668 17.57 14.29 4.09
N TRP A 669 18.87 14.53 4.29
CA TRP A 669 19.83 14.84 3.21
C TRP A 669 19.99 13.66 2.26
N TYR A 670 20.21 12.45 2.79
CA TYR A 670 20.26 11.23 1.97
C TYR A 670 18.92 10.96 1.27
N TRP A 671 17.78 11.21 1.92
CA TRP A 671 16.45 11.08 1.31
C TRP A 671 16.26 12.03 0.11
N LEU A 672 16.69 13.29 0.21
CA LEU A 672 16.71 14.21 -0.92
C LEU A 672 17.70 13.77 -2.01
N MET A 673 18.91 13.33 -1.62
CA MET A 673 19.93 12.83 -2.56
C MET A 673 19.38 11.67 -3.41
N TYR A 674 18.64 10.72 -2.84
CA TYR A 674 18.01 9.63 -3.59
C TYR A 674 17.03 10.13 -4.65
N ARG A 675 16.21 11.12 -4.32
CA ARG A 675 15.26 11.71 -5.28
C ARG A 675 15.98 12.36 -6.45
N LEU A 676 17.05 13.10 -6.17
CA LEU A 676 17.86 13.78 -7.20
C LEU A 676 18.60 12.76 -8.08
N VAL A 677 19.19 11.71 -7.48
CA VAL A 677 19.80 10.58 -8.21
C VAL A 677 18.80 9.87 -9.12
N MET A 678 17.57 9.63 -8.64
CA MET A 678 16.51 9.01 -9.44
C MET A 678 15.97 9.94 -10.54
N ALA A 679 15.82 11.24 -10.26
CA ALA A 679 15.38 12.23 -11.23
C ALA A 679 16.42 12.42 -12.36
N GLU A 680 17.71 12.42 -12.04
CA GLU A 680 18.79 12.48 -13.04
C GLU A 680 18.81 11.21 -13.91
N HIS A 681 18.70 10.04 -13.28
CA HIS A 681 18.68 8.76 -14.00
C HIS A 681 17.55 8.71 -15.04
N PHE A 682 16.38 9.23 -14.70
CA PHE A 682 15.22 9.29 -15.58
C PHE A 682 15.06 10.63 -16.33
N ARG A 683 16.07 11.52 -16.34
CA ARG A 683 15.98 12.88 -16.93
C ARG A 683 15.41 12.92 -18.35
N LYS A 684 15.66 11.88 -19.15
CA LYS A 684 15.26 11.75 -20.56
C LYS A 684 14.14 10.74 -20.81
N ASP A 685 13.63 10.08 -19.77
CA ASP A 685 12.58 9.06 -19.90
C ASP A 685 11.17 9.65 -19.72
N VAL A 686 10.19 8.96 -20.30
CA VAL A 686 8.78 9.11 -19.91
C VAL A 686 8.50 8.09 -18.82
N LEU A 687 7.80 8.53 -17.79
CA LEU A 687 7.55 7.79 -16.57
C LEU A 687 6.05 7.57 -16.37
N PHE A 688 5.69 6.37 -15.95
CA PHE A 688 4.35 6.00 -15.56
C PHE A 688 4.37 5.57 -14.09
N PHE A 689 3.54 6.22 -13.28
CA PHE A 689 3.43 5.93 -11.86
C PHE A 689 2.27 4.97 -11.63
N ALA A 690 2.57 3.67 -11.57
CA ALA A 690 1.58 2.68 -11.16
C ALA A 690 1.00 3.02 -9.77
N HIS A 691 -0.32 2.91 -9.64
CA HIS A 691 -1.04 3.23 -8.41
C HIS A 691 -1.56 1.98 -7.70
N ASN A 692 -1.56 2.03 -6.36
CA ASN A 692 -2.24 1.10 -5.45
C ASN A 692 -3.23 1.88 -4.57
N MET A 693 -3.93 1.23 -3.64
CA MET A 693 -4.83 1.91 -2.70
C MET A 693 -4.74 1.38 -1.26
N ASP A 694 -5.15 2.18 -0.27
CA ASP A 694 -5.37 1.70 1.10
C ASP A 694 -6.76 1.04 1.27
N PHE A 695 -7.00 0.45 2.44
CA PHE A 695 -8.25 -0.27 2.74
C PHE A 695 -9.53 0.58 2.64
N ARG A 696 -9.42 1.92 2.63
CA ARG A 696 -10.53 2.88 2.52
C ARG A 696 -10.78 3.26 1.05
N GLY A 697 -9.88 2.83 0.16
CA GLY A 697 -9.86 3.15 -1.26
C GLY A 697 -8.96 4.34 -1.63
N ARG A 698 -8.28 5.04 -0.70
CA ARG A 698 -7.44 6.18 -1.10
C ARG A 698 -6.28 5.68 -1.94
N VAL A 699 -6.05 6.31 -3.09
CA VAL A 699 -5.09 5.88 -4.10
C VAL A 699 -3.71 6.50 -3.82
N TYR A 700 -2.63 5.78 -4.10
CA TYR A 700 -1.24 6.26 -3.97
C TYR A 700 -0.36 5.68 -5.08
N PRO A 701 0.64 6.42 -5.59
CA PRO A 701 1.74 5.85 -6.37
C PRO A 701 2.47 4.74 -5.60
N ILE A 702 2.94 3.72 -6.31
CA ILE A 702 3.79 2.67 -5.75
C ILE A 702 5.20 3.21 -5.45
N SER A 703 5.73 4.09 -6.31
CA SER A 703 7.09 4.62 -6.12
C SER A 703 7.17 5.61 -4.94
N PRO A 704 8.01 5.35 -3.93
CA PRO A 704 8.13 6.19 -2.74
C PRO A 704 9.17 7.32 -2.91
N TYR A 705 10.12 7.16 -3.83
CA TYR A 705 11.21 8.12 -4.04
C TYR A 705 10.72 9.33 -4.82
N LEU A 706 10.31 9.09 -6.07
CA LEU A 706 9.85 10.10 -7.01
C LEU A 706 8.39 9.80 -7.37
N SER A 707 7.49 10.73 -7.06
CA SER A 707 6.09 10.71 -7.54
C SER A 707 5.42 12.06 -7.26
N HIS A 708 4.34 12.37 -7.97
CA HIS A 708 3.61 13.63 -7.86
C HIS A 708 2.87 13.80 -6.51
N MET A 709 2.68 12.72 -5.74
CA MET A 709 2.20 12.79 -4.36
C MET A 709 3.27 13.22 -3.33
N GLY A 710 4.51 13.49 -3.78
CA GLY A 710 5.57 13.99 -2.94
C GLY A 710 5.37 15.43 -2.43
N ASP A 711 6.44 15.95 -1.86
CA ASP A 711 6.60 17.36 -1.44
C ASP A 711 6.86 18.28 -2.64
N ASP A 712 6.89 19.59 -2.38
CA ASP A 712 7.07 20.66 -3.37
C ASP A 712 8.23 20.42 -4.35
N ILE A 713 9.39 19.94 -3.85
CA ILE A 713 10.52 19.51 -4.69
C ILE A 713 10.09 18.43 -5.68
N ASN A 714 9.53 17.31 -5.21
CA ASN A 714 9.08 16.21 -6.08
C ASN A 714 7.99 16.65 -7.08
N ARG A 715 7.13 17.59 -6.71
CA ARG A 715 6.09 18.14 -7.60
C ARG A 715 6.68 19.03 -8.69
N SER A 716 7.59 19.93 -8.33
CA SER A 716 8.27 20.82 -9.30
C SER A 716 9.16 20.06 -10.30
N LEU A 717 9.73 18.92 -9.88
CA LEU A 717 10.52 18.02 -10.71
C LEU A 717 9.68 17.23 -11.73
N LEU A 718 8.36 17.20 -11.62
CA LEU A 718 7.47 16.41 -12.46
C LEU A 718 6.52 17.30 -13.27
N ARG A 719 6.45 17.03 -14.58
CA ARG A 719 5.48 17.62 -15.49
C ARG A 719 4.88 16.55 -16.39
N PHE A 720 3.76 16.83 -17.05
CA PHE A 720 3.21 15.87 -18.00
C PHE A 720 4.20 15.64 -19.16
N ALA A 721 4.26 14.40 -19.66
CA ALA A 721 5.05 14.10 -20.86
C ALA A 721 4.37 14.62 -22.13
N GLU A 722 3.03 14.52 -22.16
CA GLU A 722 2.18 15.17 -23.14
C GLU A 722 2.11 16.67 -22.84
N GLY A 723 2.33 17.51 -23.85
CA GLY A 723 2.06 18.94 -23.76
C GLY A 723 0.79 19.28 -24.51
N LYS A 724 0.06 20.31 -24.08
CA LYS A 724 -1.12 20.82 -24.78
C LYS A 724 -1.00 22.32 -24.97
N GLN A 725 -1.47 22.81 -26.11
CA GLN A 725 -1.57 24.25 -26.35
C GLN A 725 -2.46 24.90 -25.28
N LEU A 726 -2.08 26.08 -24.79
CA LEU A 726 -2.83 26.80 -23.76
C LEU A 726 -4.23 27.22 -24.24
N GLY A 727 -4.39 27.54 -25.52
CA GLY A 727 -5.63 28.08 -26.07
C GLY A 727 -5.98 29.44 -25.46
N ALA A 728 -7.25 29.83 -25.58
CA ALA A 728 -7.73 31.17 -25.20
C ALA A 728 -7.59 31.49 -23.70
N ASP A 729 -7.80 30.49 -22.82
CA ASP A 729 -7.85 30.70 -21.37
C ASP A 729 -6.71 30.02 -20.58
N GLY A 730 -5.94 29.11 -21.21
CA GLY A 730 -4.87 28.40 -20.51
C GLY A 730 -3.79 29.33 -19.93
N PHE A 731 -3.47 30.44 -20.60
CA PHE A 731 -2.51 31.41 -20.06
C PHE A 731 -3.04 32.15 -18.82
N LYS A 732 -4.37 32.35 -18.73
CA LYS A 732 -5.01 32.87 -17.51
C LYS A 732 -4.91 31.85 -16.38
N TRP A 733 -5.14 30.57 -16.67
CA TRP A 733 -4.96 29.49 -15.70
C TRP A 733 -3.51 29.34 -15.22
N LEU A 734 -2.50 29.49 -16.08
CA LEU A 734 -1.08 29.54 -15.64
C LEU A 734 -0.83 30.70 -14.66
N LYS A 735 -1.27 31.92 -15.01
CA LYS A 735 -1.17 33.12 -14.17
C LYS A 735 -1.82 32.91 -12.79
N LEU A 736 -3.07 32.45 -12.78
CA LEU A 736 -3.82 32.20 -11.55
C LEU A 736 -3.18 31.10 -10.70
N HIS A 737 -2.68 30.04 -11.33
CA HIS A 737 -1.98 28.96 -10.65
C HIS A 737 -0.70 29.43 -9.95
N CYS A 738 0.12 30.25 -10.62
CA CYS A 738 1.30 30.87 -10.03
C CYS A 738 0.95 31.65 -8.76
N VAL A 739 -0.07 32.51 -8.79
CA VAL A 739 -0.51 33.25 -7.59
C VAL A 739 -1.13 32.35 -6.51
N ASN A 740 -1.85 31.29 -6.87
CA ASN A 740 -2.36 30.32 -5.90
C ASN A 740 -1.22 29.64 -5.10
N LEU A 741 -0.11 29.31 -5.77
CA LEU A 741 1.07 28.68 -5.15
C LEU A 741 1.83 29.62 -4.18
N THR A 742 1.82 30.95 -4.43
CA THR A 742 2.38 31.92 -3.47
C THR A 742 1.69 31.86 -2.11
N GLY A 743 0.39 31.58 -2.12
CA GLY A 743 -0.46 31.57 -0.95
C GLY A 743 -0.86 32.95 -0.41
N HIS A 744 -0.41 34.05 -1.00
CA HIS A 744 -0.70 35.41 -0.52
C HIS A 744 -2.18 35.81 -0.69
N MET A 745 -2.81 35.39 -1.78
CA MET A 745 -4.14 35.87 -2.20
C MET A 745 -5.30 34.89 -1.86
N LYS A 746 -5.14 34.03 -0.84
CA LYS A 746 -6.08 32.92 -0.56
C LYS A 746 -7.53 33.34 -0.26
N ARG A 747 -7.74 34.54 0.30
CA ARG A 747 -9.06 35.09 0.63
C ARG A 747 -9.65 35.98 -0.47
N GLU A 748 -8.87 36.24 -1.51
CA GLU A 748 -9.20 37.21 -2.55
C GLU A 748 -9.93 36.57 -3.74
N SER A 749 -10.71 37.39 -4.44
CA SER A 749 -11.45 36.97 -5.64
C SER A 749 -10.52 36.57 -6.79
N ILE A 750 -11.03 35.79 -7.75
CA ILE A 750 -10.28 35.49 -9.00
C ILE A 750 -9.88 36.77 -9.74
N ALA A 751 -10.74 37.80 -9.78
CA ALA A 751 -10.42 39.09 -10.39
C ALA A 751 -9.26 39.80 -9.66
N SER A 752 -9.35 39.91 -8.33
CA SER A 752 -8.28 40.45 -7.47
C SER A 752 -6.94 39.73 -7.68
N ARG A 753 -6.98 38.40 -7.91
CA ARG A 753 -5.78 37.61 -8.20
C ARG A 753 -5.16 37.98 -9.55
N PHE A 754 -5.95 38.18 -10.61
CA PHE A 754 -5.43 38.65 -11.90
C PHE A 754 -4.81 40.05 -11.80
N ASP A 755 -5.48 41.00 -11.14
CA ASP A 755 -4.96 42.35 -10.89
C ASP A 755 -3.64 42.34 -10.10
N TYR A 756 -3.43 41.32 -9.26
CA TYR A 756 -2.18 41.10 -8.53
C TYR A 756 -1.10 40.47 -9.42
N VAL A 757 -1.42 39.42 -10.22
CA VAL A 757 -0.46 38.80 -11.16
C VAL A 757 0.21 39.86 -12.04
N ASP A 758 -0.58 40.75 -12.64
CA ASP A 758 -0.06 41.70 -13.62
C ASP A 758 0.86 42.75 -12.97
N LYS A 759 0.68 43.05 -11.67
CA LYS A 759 1.58 43.90 -10.88
C LYS A 759 2.89 43.20 -10.51
N ILE A 760 2.86 41.89 -10.25
CA ILE A 760 4.05 41.10 -9.88
C ILE A 760 4.75 40.46 -11.08
N LEU A 761 4.22 40.61 -12.30
CA LEU A 761 4.77 39.99 -13.51
C LEU A 761 6.29 40.24 -13.70
N PRO A 762 6.86 41.44 -13.42
CA PRO A 762 8.31 41.62 -13.46
C PRO A 762 9.08 40.68 -12.51
N LYS A 763 8.54 40.41 -11.31
CA LYS A 763 9.16 39.50 -10.32
C LYS A 763 9.03 38.03 -10.70
N ILE A 764 7.94 37.66 -11.41
CA ILE A 764 7.77 36.35 -12.02
C ILE A 764 8.87 36.14 -13.08
N ILE A 765 9.09 37.12 -13.96
CA ILE A 765 10.11 37.05 -15.01
C ILE A 765 11.54 37.06 -14.45
N ASP A 766 11.84 37.89 -13.44
CA ASP A 766 13.15 37.84 -12.77
C ASP A 766 13.38 36.49 -12.07
N SER A 767 12.38 35.97 -11.35
CA SER A 767 12.48 34.65 -10.71
C SER A 767 12.75 33.53 -11.73
N ALA A 768 12.15 33.59 -12.92
CA ALA A 768 12.39 32.63 -13.99
C ALA A 768 13.79 32.76 -14.63
N ASN A 769 14.31 33.98 -14.77
CA ASN A 769 15.59 34.26 -15.43
C ASN A 769 16.80 34.11 -14.49
N ASN A 770 16.67 34.60 -13.26
CA ASN A 770 17.74 34.71 -12.27
C ASN A 770 17.37 34.02 -10.93
N PRO A 771 16.95 32.73 -10.92
CA PRO A 771 16.36 32.08 -9.74
C PRO A 771 17.25 32.08 -8.48
N ILE A 772 18.57 32.17 -8.64
CA ILE A 772 19.56 32.15 -7.56
C ILE A 772 20.04 33.56 -7.17
N ASN A 773 20.21 34.46 -8.16
CA ASN A 773 20.94 35.73 -7.99
C ASN A 773 20.06 36.99 -8.14
N GLY A 774 18.80 36.86 -8.55
CA GLY A 774 17.85 37.96 -8.68
C GLY A 774 17.18 38.34 -7.36
N GLU A 775 15.98 38.92 -7.45
CA GLU A 775 15.14 39.31 -6.30
C GLU A 775 14.71 38.09 -5.46
N ARG A 776 14.70 36.89 -6.04
CA ARG A 776 14.33 35.61 -5.38
C ARG A 776 12.92 35.60 -4.77
N TRP A 777 12.01 36.44 -5.28
CA TRP A 777 10.62 36.56 -4.83
C TRP A 777 9.88 35.21 -4.67
N TRP A 778 10.16 34.25 -5.56
CA TRP A 778 9.58 32.90 -5.50
C TRP A 778 9.85 32.15 -4.16
N MET A 779 10.95 32.46 -3.45
CA MET A 779 11.34 31.78 -2.21
C MET A 779 10.44 32.11 -1.01
N ASP A 780 9.69 33.20 -1.06
CA ASP A 780 8.80 33.63 0.03
C ASP A 780 7.38 33.02 -0.09
N SER A 781 7.16 32.15 -1.08
CA SER A 781 5.88 31.47 -1.35
C SER A 781 5.62 30.28 -0.43
N ASP A 782 4.33 29.93 -0.23
CA ASP A 782 3.93 28.70 0.48
C ASP A 782 4.47 27.42 -0.21
N GLU A 783 4.50 27.38 -1.54
CA GLU A 783 5.02 26.27 -2.36
C GLU A 783 6.10 26.81 -3.34
N PRO A 784 7.33 27.07 -2.87
CA PRO A 784 8.32 27.85 -3.62
C PRO A 784 8.81 27.19 -4.91
N TRP A 785 9.10 25.88 -4.91
CA TRP A 785 9.64 25.21 -6.10
C TRP A 785 8.60 25.06 -7.21
N GLN A 786 7.35 24.74 -6.87
CA GLN A 786 6.23 24.80 -7.81
C GLN A 786 5.99 26.23 -8.32
N THR A 787 6.13 27.25 -7.46
CA THR A 787 5.99 28.67 -7.88
C THR A 787 7.06 29.03 -8.91
N LEU A 788 8.32 28.64 -8.70
CA LEU A 788 9.40 28.84 -9.66
C LEU A 788 9.16 28.10 -10.98
N ALA A 789 8.67 26.86 -10.93
CA ALA A 789 8.30 26.12 -12.13
C ALA A 789 7.19 26.84 -12.94
N ALA A 790 6.19 27.43 -12.25
CA ALA A 790 5.17 28.25 -12.88
C ALA A 790 5.72 29.56 -13.45
N CYS A 791 6.69 30.20 -12.79
CA CYS A 791 7.36 31.39 -13.31
C CYS A 791 8.09 31.11 -14.64
N ILE A 792 8.81 29.99 -14.71
CA ILE A 792 9.50 29.51 -15.91
C ILE A 792 8.51 29.25 -17.05
N GLU A 793 7.41 28.54 -16.78
CA GLU A 793 6.38 28.24 -17.79
C GLU A 793 5.68 29.53 -18.30
N ILE A 794 5.43 30.51 -17.42
CA ILE A 794 4.85 31.82 -17.80
C ILE A 794 5.81 32.62 -18.68
N ARG A 795 7.10 32.68 -18.32
CA ARG A 795 8.14 33.32 -19.15
C ARG A 795 8.20 32.68 -20.54
N ASP A 796 8.22 31.36 -20.61
CA ASP A 796 8.36 30.64 -21.88
C ASP A 796 7.11 30.81 -22.76
N ALA A 797 5.92 30.87 -22.16
CA ALA A 797 4.69 31.23 -22.86
C ALA A 797 4.72 32.65 -23.43
N LEU A 798 5.23 33.65 -22.69
CA LEU A 798 5.38 35.02 -23.17
C LEU A 798 6.44 35.15 -24.28
N ASN A 799 7.56 34.45 -24.14
CA ASN A 799 8.64 34.44 -25.13
C ASN A 799 8.27 33.69 -26.44
N SER A 800 7.17 32.92 -26.45
CA SER A 800 6.70 32.21 -27.65
C SER A 800 6.06 33.10 -28.72
N GLY A 801 5.83 34.39 -28.43
CA GLY A 801 5.16 35.34 -29.31
C GLY A 801 3.63 35.27 -29.23
N ASP A 802 3.05 34.07 -29.30
CA ASP A 802 1.62 33.82 -29.07
C ASP A 802 1.41 32.73 -28.01
N ALA A 803 1.17 33.18 -26.78
CA ALA A 803 0.90 32.32 -25.63
C ALA A 803 -0.28 31.35 -25.84
N THR A 804 -1.24 31.61 -26.73
CA THR A 804 -2.35 30.67 -26.97
C THR A 804 -1.88 29.40 -27.69
N THR A 805 -0.84 29.51 -28.51
CA THR A 805 -0.24 28.37 -29.23
C THR A 805 0.88 27.67 -28.45
N PHE A 806 1.38 28.29 -27.38
CA PHE A 806 2.40 27.71 -26.51
C PHE A 806 1.97 26.35 -25.95
N VAL A 807 2.81 25.34 -26.14
CA VAL A 807 2.59 23.96 -25.68
C VAL A 807 3.07 23.83 -24.25
N SER A 808 2.14 23.93 -23.31
CA SER A 808 2.41 23.80 -21.88
C SER A 808 2.37 22.35 -21.41
N TYR A 809 3.24 22.02 -20.47
CA TYR A 809 3.36 20.70 -19.84
C TYR A 809 3.11 20.73 -18.32
N LEU A 810 3.06 21.93 -17.73
CA LEU A 810 2.85 22.13 -16.30
C LEU A 810 1.44 21.68 -15.88
N PRO A 811 1.32 20.78 -14.88
CA PRO A 811 0.03 20.45 -14.28
C PRO A 811 -0.53 21.66 -13.53
N ILE A 812 -1.82 21.93 -13.69
CA ILE A 812 -2.54 23.01 -12.99
C ILE A 812 -3.48 22.40 -11.96
N HIS A 813 -3.30 22.83 -10.71
CA HIS A 813 -3.91 22.24 -9.53
C HIS A 813 -5.21 22.97 -9.16
N GLN A 814 -6.25 22.23 -8.83
CA GLN A 814 -7.50 22.72 -8.24
C GLN A 814 -7.78 21.90 -6.97
N ASP A 815 -7.85 22.57 -5.82
CA ASP A 815 -7.87 21.91 -4.50
C ASP A 815 -9.22 22.11 -3.80
N GLY A 816 -9.73 21.04 -3.17
CA GLY A 816 -11.01 21.08 -2.45
C GLY A 816 -10.91 21.90 -1.16
N SER A 817 -11.87 22.81 -0.93
CA SER A 817 -11.92 23.68 0.26
C SER A 817 -12.17 22.90 1.57
N CYS A 818 -11.16 22.20 2.07
CA CYS A 818 -11.25 21.19 3.14
C CYS A 818 -12.24 20.08 2.79
N ASN A 819 -11.89 19.21 1.82
CA ASN A 819 -12.81 18.25 1.20
C ASN A 819 -13.54 17.35 2.23
N GLY A 820 -12.88 16.95 3.32
CA GLY A 820 -13.53 16.23 4.42
C GLY A 820 -14.77 16.94 5.00
N LEU A 821 -14.72 18.27 5.19
CA LEU A 821 -15.89 19.07 5.60
C LEU A 821 -16.90 19.25 4.46
N GLN A 822 -16.46 19.37 3.21
CA GLN A 822 -17.35 19.42 2.03
C GLN A 822 -18.23 18.16 1.96
N HIS A 823 -17.64 16.96 2.08
CA HIS A 823 -18.40 15.71 2.16
C HIS A 823 -19.34 15.65 3.37
N TYR A 824 -18.92 16.12 4.55
CA TYR A 824 -19.78 16.15 5.74
C TYR A 824 -20.99 17.08 5.57
N ALA A 825 -20.79 18.30 5.05
CA ALA A 825 -21.86 19.25 4.79
C ALA A 825 -22.84 18.73 3.72
N ALA A 826 -22.32 18.10 2.66
CA ALA A 826 -23.16 17.49 1.63
C ALA A 826 -23.96 16.28 2.14
N LEU A 827 -23.39 15.43 3.00
CA LEU A 827 -24.09 14.31 3.65
C LEU A 827 -25.16 14.78 4.64
N GLY A 828 -24.85 15.80 5.45
CA GLY A 828 -25.78 16.38 6.44
C GLY A 828 -26.82 17.34 5.85
N ARG A 829 -26.68 17.70 4.57
CA ARG A 829 -27.37 18.84 3.92
C ARG A 829 -27.22 20.14 4.72
N ASP A 830 -26.03 20.36 5.26
CA ASP A 830 -25.71 21.47 6.16
C ASP A 830 -25.46 22.76 5.36
N ARG A 831 -26.45 23.67 5.29
CA ARG A 831 -26.35 24.86 4.44
C ARG A 831 -25.34 25.88 4.98
N GLN A 832 -25.27 26.05 6.30
CA GLN A 832 -24.29 26.94 6.94
C GLN A 832 -22.89 26.35 6.79
N GLY A 833 -22.71 25.07 7.15
CA GLY A 833 -21.44 24.38 6.95
C GLY A 833 -20.98 24.41 5.48
N GLY A 834 -21.91 24.19 4.54
CA GLY A 834 -21.64 24.25 3.10
C GLY A 834 -21.20 25.63 2.60
N ALA A 835 -21.68 26.72 3.20
CA ALA A 835 -21.19 28.07 2.89
C ALA A 835 -19.72 28.25 3.30
N GLU A 836 -19.35 27.78 4.50
CA GLU A 836 -18.00 27.90 5.07
C GLU A 836 -16.93 27.11 4.27
N VAL A 837 -17.34 26.14 3.45
CA VAL A 837 -16.47 25.27 2.62
C VAL A 837 -16.78 25.32 1.13
N ASN A 838 -17.35 26.43 0.66
CA ASN A 838 -17.55 26.73 -0.75
C ASN A 838 -18.40 25.69 -1.53
N LEU A 839 -19.38 25.05 -0.88
CA LEU A 839 -20.44 24.31 -1.59
C LEU A 839 -21.51 25.25 -2.18
N LEU A 840 -21.64 26.46 -1.63
CA LEU A 840 -22.54 27.50 -2.15
C LEU A 840 -21.75 28.49 -3.04
N PRO A 841 -22.36 29.01 -4.11
CA PRO A 841 -21.78 30.09 -4.90
C PRO A 841 -21.54 31.35 -4.04
N SER A 842 -20.38 31.97 -4.25
CA SER A 842 -19.94 33.18 -3.54
C SER A 842 -19.02 34.00 -4.45
N GLN A 843 -18.95 35.32 -4.23
CA GLN A 843 -18.00 36.20 -4.92
C GLN A 843 -16.57 36.06 -4.37
N LEU A 844 -16.44 35.75 -3.08
CA LEU A 844 -15.17 35.54 -2.38
C LEU A 844 -15.07 34.10 -1.85
N PRO A 845 -13.86 33.49 -1.82
CA PRO A 845 -13.66 32.18 -1.22
C PRO A 845 -13.89 32.24 0.30
N ALA A 846 -14.75 31.37 0.82
CA ALA A 846 -14.88 31.14 2.25
C ALA A 846 -13.64 30.43 2.79
N ASP A 847 -13.22 30.82 4.00
CA ASP A 847 -12.06 30.30 4.71
C ASP A 847 -12.50 29.79 6.08
N VAL A 848 -13.03 28.56 6.13
CA VAL A 848 -13.52 27.90 7.36
C VAL A 848 -12.57 28.05 8.56
N TYR A 849 -11.26 28.02 8.32
CA TYR A 849 -10.25 28.17 9.36
C TYR A 849 -10.27 29.56 10.01
N SER A 850 -10.57 30.61 9.25
CA SER A 850 -10.74 31.98 9.77
C SER A 850 -12.09 32.16 10.46
N SER A 851 -13.17 31.58 9.93
CA SER A 851 -14.49 31.60 10.61
C SER A 851 -14.43 30.91 11.98
N VAL A 852 -13.84 29.71 12.06
CA VAL A 852 -13.67 29.01 13.34
C VAL A 852 -12.75 29.79 14.28
N ALA A 853 -11.69 30.44 13.78
CA ALA A 853 -10.80 31.25 14.62
C ALA A 853 -11.54 32.45 15.24
N LYS A 854 -12.37 33.13 14.45
CA LYS A 854 -13.24 34.20 14.92
C LYS A 854 -14.21 33.72 16.00
N ARG A 855 -14.89 32.57 15.77
CA ARG A 855 -15.82 31.96 16.74
C ARG A 855 -15.13 31.49 18.03
N VAL A 856 -13.86 31.11 17.97
CA VAL A 856 -13.03 30.80 19.15
C VAL A 856 -12.71 32.06 19.94
N GLU A 857 -12.36 33.16 19.25
CA GLU A 857 -12.08 34.45 19.87
C GLU A 857 -13.34 35.08 20.49
N GLU A 858 -14.49 35.01 19.81
CA GLU A 858 -15.80 35.42 20.34
C GLU A 858 -16.09 34.69 21.67
N LYS A 859 -15.96 33.36 21.70
CA LYS A 859 -16.12 32.56 22.94
C LYS A 859 -15.07 32.80 24.02
N ARG A 860 -13.94 33.43 23.68
CA ARG A 860 -12.87 33.79 24.62
C ARG A 860 -13.16 35.15 25.25
N LEU A 861 -13.70 36.09 24.47
CA LEU A 861 -14.25 37.39 24.92
C LEU A 861 -15.52 37.23 25.79
N GLU A 862 -16.33 36.20 25.54
CA GLU A 862 -17.43 35.82 26.41
C GLU A 862 -16.92 35.31 27.78
N ASP A 863 -15.93 34.41 27.78
CA ASP A 863 -15.35 33.87 29.00
C ASP A 863 -14.60 34.94 29.83
N GLU A 864 -13.95 35.92 29.20
CA GLU A 864 -13.40 37.12 29.88
C GLU A 864 -14.44 37.89 30.72
N LYS A 865 -15.74 37.70 30.44
CA LYS A 865 -16.87 38.34 31.14
C LYS A 865 -17.70 37.34 31.94
N SER A 866 -17.21 36.12 32.14
CA SER A 866 -17.91 35.06 32.86
C SER A 866 -18.19 35.44 34.33
N GLU A 867 -19.34 35.00 34.82
CA GLU A 867 -19.68 35.03 36.26
C GLU A 867 -18.87 33.98 37.05
N ASP A 868 -18.42 32.89 36.40
CA ASP A 868 -17.48 31.94 37.00
C ASP A 868 -16.06 32.55 36.99
N GLU A 869 -15.61 32.93 38.18
CA GLU A 869 -14.30 33.53 38.42
C GLU A 869 -13.14 32.69 37.87
N ASN A 870 -13.21 31.35 37.94
CA ASN A 870 -12.15 30.47 37.44
C ASN A 870 -12.05 30.52 35.91
N ILE A 871 -13.18 30.68 35.22
CA ILE A 871 -13.23 30.80 33.75
C ILE A 871 -12.74 32.19 33.35
N ARG A 872 -13.21 33.22 34.06
CA ARG A 872 -12.85 34.63 33.84
C ARG A 872 -11.35 34.88 33.99
N GLU A 873 -10.78 34.53 35.14
CA GLU A 873 -9.34 34.70 35.40
C GLU A 873 -8.49 33.95 34.38
N PHE A 874 -8.91 32.74 34.00
CA PHE A 874 -8.18 31.93 33.03
C PHE A 874 -8.23 32.51 31.61
N ALA A 875 -9.37 33.05 31.17
CA ALA A 875 -9.50 33.72 29.88
C ALA A 875 -8.69 35.02 29.83
N ILE A 876 -8.63 35.78 30.93
CA ILE A 876 -7.78 36.98 31.08
C ILE A 876 -6.29 36.61 31.09
N ALA A 877 -5.89 35.53 31.77
CA ALA A 877 -4.52 35.03 31.73
C ALA A 877 -4.11 34.64 30.29
N LEU A 878 -5.00 33.97 29.55
CA LEU A 878 -4.77 33.67 28.14
C LEU A 878 -4.71 34.93 27.27
N ARG A 879 -5.53 35.97 27.55
CA ARG A 879 -5.40 37.28 26.87
C ARG A 879 -4.03 37.91 27.12
N LYS A 880 -3.48 37.79 28.32
CA LYS A 880 -2.15 38.33 28.64
C LYS A 880 -1.03 37.60 27.88
N ALA A 881 -1.14 36.27 27.75
CA ALA A 881 -0.19 35.43 27.03
C ALA A 881 -0.34 35.50 25.49
N LEU A 882 -1.55 35.80 24.99
CA LEU A 882 -1.87 35.99 23.58
C LEU A 882 -2.77 37.26 23.44
N PRO A 883 -2.16 38.46 23.35
CA PRO A 883 -2.91 39.72 23.29
C PRO A 883 -3.81 39.83 22.07
N ASP A 884 -3.32 39.43 20.91
CA ASP A 884 -4.04 39.48 19.64
C ASP A 884 -5.16 38.43 19.53
N THR A 885 -6.03 38.58 18.54
CA THR A 885 -7.04 37.57 18.19
C THR A 885 -6.39 36.23 17.85
N VAL A 886 -6.97 35.11 18.32
CA VAL A 886 -6.43 33.75 18.08
C VAL A 886 -6.04 33.52 16.60
N PRO A 887 -4.74 33.36 16.28
CA PRO A 887 -4.31 33.28 14.88
C PRO A 887 -4.83 32.03 14.17
N ARG A 888 -5.28 32.19 12.91
CA ARG A 888 -5.72 31.08 12.02
C ARG A 888 -4.75 29.89 12.04
N LYS A 889 -3.44 30.16 12.04
CA LYS A 889 -2.36 29.15 12.05
C LYS A 889 -2.44 28.21 13.26
N VAL A 890 -2.83 28.72 14.44
CA VAL A 890 -2.92 27.95 15.69
C VAL A 890 -3.98 26.86 15.59
N ILE A 891 -5.15 27.16 15.04
CA ILE A 891 -6.28 26.21 14.98
C ILE A 891 -6.39 25.44 13.66
N LYS A 892 -5.73 25.89 12.57
CA LYS A 892 -5.84 25.31 11.21
C LYS A 892 -5.68 23.79 11.23
N GLN A 893 -4.62 23.30 11.89
CA GLN A 893 -4.31 21.88 11.94
C GLN A 893 -5.40 21.08 12.67
N THR A 894 -5.93 21.61 13.78
CA THR A 894 -7.00 20.95 14.55
C THR A 894 -8.32 20.96 13.80
N VAL A 895 -8.71 22.05 13.13
CA VAL A 895 -9.88 22.07 12.24
C VAL A 895 -9.76 21.04 11.13
N MET A 896 -8.64 21.05 10.41
CA MET A 896 -8.36 20.14 9.29
C MET A 896 -8.38 18.67 9.72
N THR A 897 -7.87 18.34 10.90
CA THR A 897 -7.73 16.94 11.35
C THR A 897 -8.89 16.43 12.21
N THR A 898 -9.76 17.29 12.74
CA THR A 898 -10.96 16.89 13.49
C THR A 898 -11.97 16.13 12.63
N VAL A 899 -12.14 16.48 11.34
CA VAL A 899 -12.93 15.66 10.40
C VAL A 899 -12.32 14.29 10.15
N TYR A 900 -10.99 14.19 10.22
CA TYR A 900 -10.21 12.97 10.03
C TYR A 900 -9.98 12.15 11.32
N GLY A 901 -10.73 12.47 12.39
CA GLY A 901 -10.82 11.63 13.60
C GLY A 901 -9.96 12.05 14.79
N VAL A 902 -9.35 13.24 14.76
CA VAL A 902 -8.60 13.76 15.91
C VAL A 902 -9.50 13.92 17.15
N THR A 903 -8.95 13.52 18.30
CA THR A 903 -9.55 13.59 19.62
C THR A 903 -9.23 14.91 20.31
N MET A 904 -9.90 15.21 21.43
CA MET A 904 -9.57 16.39 22.27
C MET A 904 -8.09 16.45 22.66
N TYR A 905 -7.50 15.30 23.01
CA TYR A 905 -6.07 15.19 23.33
C TYR A 905 -5.18 15.54 22.13
N GLY A 906 -5.47 14.96 20.95
CA GLY A 906 -4.72 15.25 19.73
C GLY A 906 -4.80 16.73 19.32
N GLY A 907 -6.00 17.33 19.40
CA GLY A 907 -6.19 18.76 19.16
C GLY A 907 -5.43 19.64 20.14
N THR A 908 -5.42 19.26 21.43
CA THR A 908 -4.63 19.94 22.47
C THR A 908 -3.14 19.92 22.14
N GLN A 909 -2.56 18.78 21.72
CA GLN A 909 -1.14 18.72 21.36
C GLN A 909 -0.79 19.50 20.10
N GLN A 910 -1.66 19.50 19.08
CA GLN A 910 -1.47 20.32 17.88
C GLN A 910 -1.45 21.82 18.20
N ILE A 911 -2.43 22.30 18.96
CA ILE A 911 -2.48 23.71 19.40
C ILE A 911 -1.26 24.03 20.29
N LYS A 912 -0.87 23.13 21.20
CA LYS A 912 0.33 23.30 22.05
C LYS A 912 1.59 23.52 21.22
N ARG A 913 1.77 22.76 20.13
CA ARG A 913 2.90 22.94 19.20
C ARG A 913 2.86 24.30 18.50
N GLN A 914 1.69 24.76 18.08
CA GLN A 914 1.56 26.08 17.44
C GLN A 914 1.78 27.24 18.42
N LEU A 915 1.31 27.13 19.67
CA LEU A 915 1.57 28.13 20.72
C LEU A 915 3.07 28.20 21.07
N LYS A 916 3.77 27.06 21.16
CA LYS A 916 5.24 27.04 21.30
C LYS A 916 5.96 27.70 20.12
N ALA A 917 5.45 27.53 18.91
CA ALA A 917 5.99 28.18 17.71
C ALA A 917 5.65 29.68 17.60
N LEU A 918 4.88 30.22 18.56
CA LEU A 918 4.66 31.65 18.79
C LEU A 918 5.40 32.15 20.04
N GLU A 919 6.37 31.36 20.55
CA GLU A 919 7.21 31.70 21.71
C GLU A 919 6.44 31.92 23.03
N ILE A 920 5.21 31.40 23.11
CA ILE A 920 4.40 31.42 24.34
C ILE A 920 4.88 30.31 25.29
N ASP A 921 5.89 30.64 26.10
CA ASP A 921 6.45 29.76 27.15
C ASP A 921 5.90 30.13 28.54
N ASP A 922 4.61 29.83 28.74
CA ASP A 922 3.90 30.01 30.00
C ASP A 922 3.75 28.66 30.73
N GLU A 923 3.89 28.62 32.06
CA GLU A 923 3.67 27.39 32.86
C GLU A 923 2.29 26.77 32.62
N GLN A 924 1.29 27.60 32.30
CA GLN A 924 -0.08 27.21 31.98
C GLN A 924 -0.30 26.81 30.51
N LEU A 925 0.73 26.79 29.66
CA LEU A 925 0.65 26.45 28.22
C LEU A 925 -0.18 25.18 27.94
N GLY A 926 -0.07 24.14 28.78
CA GLY A 926 -0.88 22.93 28.66
C GLY A 926 -2.38 23.18 28.88
N ARG A 927 -2.74 24.04 29.83
CA ARG A 927 -4.12 24.47 30.09
C ARG A 927 -4.64 25.36 28.96
N PHE A 928 -3.84 26.33 28.48
CA PHE A 928 -4.20 27.21 27.37
C PHE A 928 -4.50 26.41 26.09
N SER A 929 -3.65 25.43 25.79
CA SER A 929 -3.84 24.51 24.65
C SER A 929 -5.15 23.71 24.75
N SER A 930 -5.46 23.19 25.95
CA SER A 930 -6.68 22.42 26.21
C SER A 930 -7.95 23.28 26.15
N TYR A 931 -7.86 24.52 26.64
CA TYR A 931 -8.92 25.51 26.54
C TYR A 931 -9.23 25.87 25.07
N LEU A 932 -8.21 26.27 24.30
CA LEU A 932 -8.37 26.61 22.89
C LEU A 932 -8.86 25.42 22.07
N ALA A 933 -8.41 24.19 22.39
CA ALA A 933 -8.96 22.98 21.80
C ALA A 933 -10.46 22.85 22.08
N ARG A 934 -10.92 22.96 23.34
CA ARG A 934 -12.36 22.88 23.69
C ARG A 934 -13.18 23.92 22.93
N LYS A 935 -12.74 25.19 22.89
CA LYS A 935 -13.42 26.26 22.15
C LYS A 935 -13.41 26.04 20.64
N THR A 936 -12.36 25.43 20.08
CA THR A 936 -12.27 25.07 18.65
C THR A 936 -13.26 23.96 18.29
N PHE A 937 -13.35 22.90 19.09
CA PHE A 937 -14.31 21.82 18.88
C PHE A 937 -15.77 22.30 19.04
N ALA A 938 -16.05 23.16 20.02
CA ALA A 938 -17.38 23.80 20.15
C ALA A 938 -17.72 24.66 18.92
N SER A 939 -16.79 25.52 18.49
CA SER A 939 -17.00 26.40 17.33
C SER A 939 -17.17 25.65 16.00
N LEU A 940 -16.58 24.45 15.86
CA LEU A 940 -16.85 23.54 14.76
C LEU A 940 -18.27 22.95 14.81
N HIS A 941 -18.77 22.62 16.01
CA HIS A 941 -20.13 22.13 16.17
C HIS A 941 -21.16 23.22 15.82
N ASP A 942 -20.90 24.48 16.19
CA ASP A 942 -21.78 25.63 15.85
C ASP A 942 -21.78 25.95 14.34
N ALA A 943 -20.67 25.68 13.65
CA ALA A 943 -20.54 25.91 12.21
C ALA A 943 -21.09 24.76 11.36
N PHE A 944 -21.10 23.53 11.89
CA PHE A 944 -21.42 22.29 11.15
C PHE A 944 -22.39 21.39 11.94
N THR A 945 -23.47 21.95 12.48
CA THR A 945 -24.37 21.27 13.43
C THR A 945 -24.93 19.95 12.93
N SER A 946 -25.52 19.92 11.73
CA SER A 946 -26.13 18.69 11.17
C SER A 946 -25.05 17.66 10.84
N SER A 947 -23.90 18.15 10.39
CA SER A 947 -22.73 17.33 10.05
C SER A 947 -22.10 16.65 11.27
N MET A 948 -21.98 17.36 12.40
CA MET A 948 -21.43 16.80 13.65
C MET A 948 -22.42 15.83 14.30
N GLN A 949 -23.74 16.10 14.25
CA GLN A 949 -24.75 15.14 14.68
C GLN A 949 -24.67 13.82 13.88
N LEU A 950 -24.42 13.90 12.56
CA LEU A 950 -24.22 12.73 11.70
C LEU A 950 -22.94 11.96 12.07
N LYS A 951 -21.83 12.66 12.32
CA LYS A 951 -20.57 12.07 12.82
C LYS A 951 -20.79 11.31 14.13
N ASP A 952 -21.57 11.85 15.06
CA ASP A 952 -21.90 11.20 16.33
C ASP A 952 -22.85 10.01 16.17
N TRP A 953 -23.80 10.07 15.23
CA TRP A 953 -24.61 8.91 14.86
C TRP A 953 -23.74 7.77 14.29
N PHE A 954 -22.78 8.07 13.40
CA PHE A 954 -21.81 7.09 12.92
C PHE A 954 -20.97 6.49 14.06
N ARG A 955 -20.51 7.30 15.03
CA ARG A 955 -19.81 6.80 16.24
C ARG A 955 -20.68 5.85 17.06
N ARG A 956 -21.97 6.16 17.26
CA ARG A 956 -22.92 5.27 17.95
C ARG A 956 -23.11 3.94 17.20
N CYS A 957 -23.26 3.98 15.87
CA CYS A 957 -23.34 2.77 15.06
C CYS A 957 -22.08 1.90 15.19
N ALA A 958 -20.90 2.48 15.07
CA ALA A 958 -19.63 1.78 15.24
C ALA A 958 -19.49 1.17 16.65
N LYS A 959 -19.90 1.89 17.70
CA LYS A 959 -19.90 1.37 19.08
C LYS A 959 -20.79 0.13 19.20
N SER A 960 -22.01 0.20 18.66
CA SER A 960 -22.93 -0.94 18.61
C SER A 960 -22.39 -2.13 17.80
N ILE A 961 -21.69 -1.91 16.69
CA ILE A 961 -21.03 -2.98 15.92
C ILE A 961 -19.92 -3.66 16.73
N VAL A 962 -19.12 -2.87 17.48
CA VAL A 962 -18.10 -3.40 18.39
C VAL A 962 -18.70 -4.17 19.55
N ASP A 963 -19.85 -3.76 20.08
CA ASP A 963 -20.56 -4.48 21.14
C ASP A 963 -21.11 -5.83 20.65
N LEU A 964 -21.37 -5.96 19.34
CA LEU A 964 -21.63 -7.24 18.65
C LEU A 964 -20.34 -8.04 18.34
N MET A 965 -19.20 -7.62 18.89
CA MET A 965 -17.88 -8.26 18.77
C MET A 965 -17.35 -8.34 17.32
N ARG A 966 -17.89 -7.53 16.39
CA ARG A 966 -17.49 -7.48 14.97
C ARG A 966 -16.69 -6.20 14.64
N PRO A 967 -15.83 -6.20 13.60
CA PRO A 967 -15.28 -4.97 13.03
C PRO A 967 -16.32 -4.20 12.21
N VAL A 968 -16.11 -2.90 12.02
CA VAL A 968 -16.94 -2.06 11.15
C VAL A 968 -16.56 -2.29 9.67
N GLU A 969 -17.60 -2.45 8.85
CA GLU A 969 -17.53 -2.72 7.42
C GLU A 969 -18.60 -1.90 6.68
N TRP A 970 -18.32 -1.48 5.45
CA TRP A 970 -19.30 -0.86 4.54
C TRP A 970 -18.94 -1.16 3.09
N GLU A 971 -19.75 -0.71 2.14
CA GLU A 971 -19.48 -0.75 0.70
C GLU A 971 -19.48 0.69 0.17
N THR A 972 -18.51 1.05 -0.67
CA THR A 972 -18.49 2.38 -1.31
C THR A 972 -19.51 2.45 -2.46
N PRO A 973 -19.91 3.64 -2.92
CA PRO A 973 -20.81 3.77 -4.08
C PRO A 973 -20.26 3.21 -5.40
N LEU A 974 -18.95 2.95 -5.49
CA LEU A 974 -18.30 2.24 -6.61
C LEU A 974 -18.15 0.73 -6.35
N GLY A 975 -18.79 0.20 -5.31
CA GLY A 975 -18.85 -1.23 -4.99
C GLY A 975 -17.64 -1.80 -4.26
N LEU A 976 -16.69 -0.99 -3.80
CA LEU A 976 -15.53 -1.49 -3.03
C LEU A 976 -15.98 -1.86 -1.60
N PRO A 977 -15.83 -3.11 -1.14
CA PRO A 977 -16.08 -3.45 0.25
C PRO A 977 -14.91 -3.00 1.12
N VAL A 978 -15.21 -2.25 2.18
CA VAL A 978 -14.24 -1.71 3.14
C VAL A 978 -14.43 -2.38 4.50
N MET A 979 -13.32 -2.66 5.19
CA MET A 979 -13.30 -3.24 6.54
C MET A 979 -12.21 -2.56 7.38
N GLN A 980 -12.50 -2.18 8.61
CA GLN A 980 -11.52 -1.57 9.52
C GLN A 980 -10.61 -2.63 10.17
N PRO A 981 -9.29 -2.65 9.87
CA PRO A 981 -8.38 -3.71 10.31
C PRO A 981 -7.98 -3.64 11.79
N TYR A 982 -8.61 -2.77 12.60
CA TYR A 982 -8.26 -2.52 13.99
C TYR A 982 -8.72 -3.66 14.91
N LEU A 983 -8.01 -4.78 14.84
CA LEU A 983 -8.23 -6.01 15.58
C LEU A 983 -7.05 -6.26 16.54
N LYS A 984 -7.33 -6.80 17.72
CA LYS A 984 -6.31 -7.28 18.66
C LYS A 984 -6.62 -8.71 19.11
N LEU A 985 -5.58 -9.53 19.23
CA LEU A 985 -5.72 -10.88 19.78
C LEU A 985 -5.91 -10.78 21.31
N LYS A 986 -6.97 -11.39 21.85
CA LYS A 986 -7.25 -11.44 23.29
C LYS A 986 -7.58 -12.86 23.74
N LYS A 987 -7.01 -13.30 24.87
CA LYS A 987 -7.42 -14.55 25.53
C LYS A 987 -8.68 -14.28 26.37
N LYS A 988 -9.83 -14.87 26.00
CA LYS A 988 -11.09 -14.87 26.77
C LYS A 988 -11.50 -16.34 26.99
N HIS A 989 -11.81 -16.73 28.23
CA HIS A 989 -12.20 -18.12 28.57
C HIS A 989 -11.26 -19.20 27.97
N ASN A 990 -9.94 -19.04 28.15
CA ASN A 990 -8.88 -19.89 27.58
C ASN A 990 -8.83 -20.01 26.03
N LYS A 991 -9.54 -19.15 25.31
CA LYS A 991 -9.59 -19.07 23.83
C LYS A 991 -9.03 -17.73 23.34
N LEU A 992 -8.19 -17.74 22.31
CA LEU A 992 -7.57 -16.54 21.69
C LEU A 992 -8.46 -15.95 20.59
N CYS A 993 -9.35 -14.99 20.87
CA CYS A 993 -10.19 -14.38 19.83
C CYS A 993 -9.53 -13.13 19.22
N LEU A 994 -9.70 -12.91 17.91
CA LEU A 994 -9.47 -11.60 17.29
C LEU A 994 -10.65 -10.68 17.65
N MET A 995 -10.33 -9.58 18.34
CA MET A 995 -11.31 -8.69 18.94
C MET A 995 -11.18 -7.27 18.38
N PRO A 996 -12.27 -6.60 17.96
CA PRO A 996 -12.23 -5.18 17.60
C PRO A 996 -11.63 -4.31 18.71
N VAL A 997 -10.74 -3.39 18.33
CA VAL A 997 -10.19 -2.36 19.20
C VAL A 997 -11.21 -1.22 19.29
N MET A 998 -12.10 -1.27 20.28
CA MET A 998 -13.24 -0.35 20.46
C MET A 998 -12.92 1.12 20.13
N MET A 999 -11.94 1.73 20.81
CA MET A 999 -11.61 3.14 20.60
C MET A 999 -11.15 3.44 19.17
N LYS A 1000 -10.36 2.57 18.54
CA LYS A 1000 -9.92 2.75 17.14
C LYS A 1000 -11.09 2.59 16.16
N GLN A 1001 -11.91 1.54 16.30
CA GLN A 1001 -13.08 1.31 15.44
C GLN A 1001 -14.08 2.48 15.51
N VAL A 1002 -14.46 2.90 16.73
CA VAL A 1002 -15.44 3.98 16.96
C VAL A 1002 -14.94 5.33 16.46
N ASN A 1003 -13.72 5.74 16.81
CA ASN A 1003 -13.22 7.06 16.46
C ASN A 1003 -12.84 7.18 14.97
N ALA A 1004 -12.34 6.08 14.36
CA ALA A 1004 -11.89 6.11 12.97
C ALA A 1004 -12.98 5.72 11.95
N PHE A 1005 -14.18 5.30 12.36
CA PHE A 1005 -15.22 4.97 11.36
C PHE A 1005 -15.73 6.21 10.59
N PRO A 1006 -16.20 7.30 11.23
CA PRO A 1006 -16.61 8.50 10.52
C PRO A 1006 -15.56 9.04 9.52
N PRO A 1007 -14.26 9.21 9.88
CA PRO A 1007 -13.28 9.70 8.93
C PRO A 1007 -12.93 8.69 7.83
N ASN A 1008 -12.90 7.38 8.12
CA ASN A 1008 -12.64 6.39 7.07
C ASN A 1008 -13.79 6.31 6.06
N PHE A 1009 -15.04 6.49 6.52
CA PHE A 1009 -16.21 6.57 5.63
C PHE A 1009 -16.10 7.79 4.71
N VAL A 1010 -15.78 8.98 5.25
CA VAL A 1010 -15.58 10.20 4.45
C VAL A 1010 -14.42 10.06 3.47
N HIS A 1011 -13.26 9.51 3.87
CA HIS A 1011 -12.15 9.23 2.94
C HIS A 1011 -12.54 8.29 1.80
N SER A 1012 -13.47 7.36 2.03
CA SER A 1012 -13.97 6.47 0.96
C SER A 1012 -14.91 7.18 -0.02
N LEU A 1013 -15.55 8.29 0.39
CA LEU A 1013 -16.35 9.16 -0.47
C LEU A 1013 -15.48 10.16 -1.25
N ASP A 1014 -14.47 10.74 -0.61
CA ASP A 1014 -13.39 11.54 -1.24
C ASP A 1014 -12.73 10.76 -2.37
N SER A 1015 -12.26 9.54 -2.07
CA SER A 1015 -11.72 8.65 -3.10
C SER A 1015 -12.73 8.28 -4.18
N THR A 1016 -14.00 8.07 -3.84
CA THR A 1016 -15.07 7.80 -4.83
C THR A 1016 -15.28 8.98 -5.78
N HIS A 1017 -15.30 10.21 -5.27
CA HIS A 1017 -15.46 11.43 -6.07
C HIS A 1017 -14.27 11.65 -7.01
N MET A 1018 -13.04 11.40 -6.53
CA MET A 1018 -11.82 11.47 -7.34
C MET A 1018 -11.82 10.41 -8.45
N MET A 1019 -12.20 9.16 -8.15
CA MET A 1019 -12.31 8.08 -9.14
C MET A 1019 -13.38 8.36 -10.20
N LEU A 1020 -14.55 8.87 -9.80
CA LEU A 1020 -15.59 9.30 -10.74
C LEU A 1020 -15.09 10.42 -11.66
N THR A 1021 -14.40 11.42 -11.10
CA THR A 1021 -13.84 12.54 -11.88
C THR A 1021 -12.78 12.04 -12.85
N THR A 1022 -11.88 11.14 -12.41
CA THR A 1022 -10.88 10.46 -13.28
C THR A 1022 -11.53 9.81 -14.50
N LEU A 1023 -12.52 8.93 -14.28
CA LEU A 1023 -13.19 8.17 -15.35
C LEU A 1023 -13.92 9.09 -16.34
N HIS A 1024 -14.53 10.17 -15.85
CA HIS A 1024 -15.23 11.14 -16.70
C HIS A 1024 -14.28 12.07 -17.46
N CYS A 1025 -13.17 12.49 -16.86
CA CYS A 1025 -12.08 13.19 -17.55
C CYS A 1025 -11.47 12.33 -18.66
N ARG A 1026 -11.16 11.06 -18.35
CA ARG A 1026 -10.59 10.10 -19.31
C ARG A 1026 -11.47 9.94 -20.55
N ARG A 1027 -12.78 9.73 -20.35
CA ARG A 1027 -13.79 9.60 -21.43
C ARG A 1027 -13.84 10.80 -22.39
N LEU A 1028 -13.34 11.96 -21.97
CA LEU A 1028 -13.32 13.20 -22.74
C LEU A 1028 -11.90 13.59 -23.24
N GLY A 1029 -10.90 12.72 -23.08
CA GLY A 1029 -9.51 13.00 -23.47
C GLY A 1029 -8.80 14.04 -22.59
N ILE A 1030 -9.33 14.29 -21.39
CA ILE A 1030 -8.73 15.19 -20.40
C ILE A 1030 -7.71 14.38 -19.60
N THR A 1031 -6.45 14.82 -19.66
CA THR A 1031 -5.37 14.27 -18.83
C THR A 1031 -5.66 14.61 -17.38
N PHE A 1032 -5.67 13.60 -16.50
CA PHE A 1032 -6.04 13.78 -15.10
C PHE A 1032 -5.02 13.09 -14.20
N ALA A 1033 -4.58 13.82 -13.18
CA ALA A 1033 -3.87 13.28 -12.03
C ALA A 1033 -4.50 13.84 -10.75
N ALA A 1034 -4.26 13.18 -9.61
CA ALA A 1034 -4.72 13.67 -8.33
C ALA A 1034 -3.70 13.41 -7.23
N VAL A 1035 -3.64 14.34 -6.28
CA VAL A 1035 -3.07 14.15 -4.94
C VAL A 1035 -4.24 14.19 -3.96
N HIS A 1036 -4.96 13.08 -3.88
CA HIS A 1036 -6.20 12.93 -3.11
C HIS A 1036 -7.28 13.96 -3.50
N ASP A 1037 -7.49 14.99 -2.68
CA ASP A 1037 -8.46 16.09 -2.85
C ASP A 1037 -7.96 17.23 -3.75
N CYS A 1038 -6.72 17.17 -4.23
CA CYS A 1038 -6.16 18.12 -5.20
C CYS A 1038 -6.13 17.50 -6.61
N TYR A 1039 -6.88 18.06 -7.56
CA TYR A 1039 -7.08 17.54 -8.92
C TYR A 1039 -6.29 18.33 -9.96
N TRP A 1040 -5.57 17.65 -10.85
CA TRP A 1040 -4.58 18.25 -11.74
C TRP A 1040 -4.86 17.92 -13.21
N THR A 1041 -4.77 18.93 -14.08
CA THR A 1041 -4.88 18.79 -15.54
C THR A 1041 -4.07 19.87 -16.26
N HIS A 1042 -3.96 19.81 -17.60
CA HIS A 1042 -3.37 20.90 -18.40
C HIS A 1042 -4.21 22.17 -18.30
N ALA A 1043 -3.56 23.34 -18.31
CA ALA A 1043 -4.21 24.64 -18.19
C ALA A 1043 -5.42 24.84 -19.13
N CYS A 1044 -5.37 24.32 -20.36
CA CYS A 1044 -6.46 24.41 -21.33
C CYS A 1044 -7.71 23.55 -21.02
N ASN A 1045 -7.65 22.66 -20.02
CA ASN A 1045 -8.74 21.76 -19.64
C ASN A 1045 -9.34 22.06 -18.26
N VAL A 1046 -8.80 23.02 -17.50
CA VAL A 1046 -9.18 23.26 -16.09
C VAL A 1046 -10.67 23.53 -15.94
N ASP A 1047 -11.28 24.39 -16.78
CA ASP A 1047 -12.72 24.65 -16.76
C ASP A 1047 -13.55 23.38 -16.98
N ARG A 1048 -13.15 22.54 -17.94
CA ARG A 1048 -13.86 21.28 -18.25
C ARG A 1048 -13.71 20.28 -17.11
N MET A 1049 -12.53 20.19 -16.50
CA MET A 1049 -12.30 19.37 -15.30
C MET A 1049 -13.14 19.86 -14.12
N ASN A 1050 -13.22 21.18 -13.88
CA ASN A 1050 -14.00 21.76 -12.78
C ASN A 1050 -15.51 21.50 -12.94
N VAL A 1051 -16.04 21.62 -14.16
CA VAL A 1051 -17.44 21.22 -14.45
C VAL A 1051 -17.66 19.74 -14.13
N LEU A 1052 -16.77 18.84 -14.55
CA LEU A 1052 -16.88 17.42 -14.25
C LEU A 1052 -16.77 17.13 -12.75
N CYS A 1053 -15.83 17.77 -12.05
CA CYS A 1053 -15.63 17.66 -10.61
C CYS A 1053 -16.91 18.00 -9.84
N ARG A 1054 -17.50 19.18 -10.10
CA ARG A 1054 -18.78 19.62 -9.50
C ARG A 1054 -19.90 18.64 -9.82
N LEU A 1055 -20.04 18.24 -11.09
CA LEU A 1055 -21.07 17.28 -11.51
C LEU A 1055 -20.93 15.91 -10.81
N GLN A 1056 -19.72 15.36 -10.69
CA GLN A 1056 -19.53 14.06 -10.03
C GLN A 1056 -19.77 14.15 -8.51
N PHE A 1057 -19.43 15.26 -7.86
CA PHE A 1057 -19.79 15.51 -6.46
C PHE A 1057 -21.32 15.53 -6.26
N ILE A 1058 -22.03 16.23 -7.15
CA ILE A 1058 -23.50 16.29 -7.15
C ILE A 1058 -24.10 14.89 -7.32
N HIS A 1059 -23.71 14.14 -8.37
CA HIS A 1059 -24.24 12.79 -8.62
C HIS A 1059 -23.93 11.79 -7.49
N LEU A 1060 -22.78 11.94 -6.81
CA LEU A 1060 -22.44 11.16 -5.63
C LEU A 1060 -23.38 11.48 -4.46
N HIS A 1061 -23.54 12.76 -4.13
CA HIS A 1061 -24.31 13.21 -2.96
C HIS A 1061 -25.82 13.36 -3.19
N GLN A 1062 -26.31 13.24 -4.43
CA GLN A 1062 -27.73 13.03 -4.72
C GLN A 1062 -28.21 11.65 -4.20
N GLN A 1063 -27.31 10.66 -4.08
CA GLN A 1063 -27.64 9.35 -3.57
C GLN A 1063 -27.92 9.36 -2.05
N PRO A 1064 -28.81 8.49 -1.54
CA PRO A 1064 -29.13 8.40 -0.12
C PRO A 1064 -28.04 7.62 0.66
N LEU A 1065 -26.81 8.13 0.65
CA LEU A 1065 -25.60 7.45 1.15
C LEU A 1065 -25.71 7.04 2.63
N VAL A 1066 -26.29 7.89 3.47
CA VAL A 1066 -26.51 7.62 4.90
C VAL A 1066 -27.49 6.45 5.09
N GLN A 1067 -28.56 6.41 4.31
CA GLN A 1067 -29.58 5.36 4.35
C GLN A 1067 -29.06 4.05 3.74
N GLN A 1068 -28.22 4.11 2.70
CA GLN A 1068 -27.52 2.94 2.15
C GLN A 1068 -26.59 2.32 3.20
N CYS A 1069 -25.79 3.13 3.91
CA CYS A 1069 -24.92 2.68 4.99
C CYS A 1069 -25.72 2.06 6.16
N ALA A 1070 -26.80 2.71 6.60
CA ALA A 1070 -27.72 2.17 7.60
C ALA A 1070 -28.32 0.82 7.19
N LYS A 1071 -28.80 0.71 5.95
CA LYS A 1071 -29.33 -0.54 5.39
C LYS A 1071 -28.27 -1.64 5.37
N PHE A 1072 -27.05 -1.32 4.95
CA PHE A 1072 -25.92 -2.26 5.00
C PHE A 1072 -25.67 -2.75 6.44
N PHE A 1073 -25.68 -1.87 7.44
CA PHE A 1073 -25.51 -2.27 8.84
C PHE A 1073 -26.62 -3.22 9.32
N VAL A 1074 -27.88 -2.93 9.00
CA VAL A 1074 -29.02 -3.80 9.35
C VAL A 1074 -28.95 -5.16 8.66
N GLU A 1075 -28.52 -5.21 7.39
CA GLU A 1075 -28.37 -6.47 6.65
C GLU A 1075 -27.16 -7.29 7.13
N LYS A 1076 -26.02 -6.64 7.40
CA LYS A 1076 -24.74 -7.28 7.78
C LYS A 1076 -24.72 -7.72 9.25
N TYR A 1077 -25.15 -6.85 10.18
CA TYR A 1077 -24.97 -7.06 11.62
C TYR A 1077 -26.22 -7.56 12.35
N LEU A 1078 -27.41 -7.38 11.76
CA LEU A 1078 -28.68 -7.93 12.22
C LEU A 1078 -29.30 -8.87 11.16
N PRO A 1079 -28.63 -9.96 10.72
CA PRO A 1079 -29.22 -10.94 9.82
C PRO A 1079 -30.37 -11.69 10.49
N ARG A 1080 -31.27 -12.29 9.69
CA ARG A 1080 -32.50 -12.98 10.18
C ARG A 1080 -32.26 -14.04 11.27
N ARG A 1081 -31.09 -14.70 11.30
CA ARG A 1081 -30.73 -15.69 12.35
C ARG A 1081 -30.54 -15.00 13.69
N ARG A 1082 -29.56 -14.10 13.78
CA ARG A 1082 -29.27 -13.28 14.96
C ARG A 1082 -30.49 -12.55 15.53
N ARG A 1083 -31.42 -12.05 14.69
CA ARG A 1083 -32.67 -11.42 15.19
C ARG A 1083 -33.56 -12.36 16.01
N LYS A 1084 -33.44 -13.68 15.86
CA LYS A 1084 -34.15 -14.69 16.67
C LYS A 1084 -33.43 -15.06 17.96
N GLU A 1085 -32.12 -14.85 18.02
CA GLU A 1085 -31.25 -15.17 19.15
C GLU A 1085 -31.14 -14.01 20.16
N MET A 1086 -31.46 -12.79 19.73
CA MET A 1086 -31.45 -11.58 20.56
C MET A 1086 -32.74 -11.41 21.34
N SER A 1087 -32.64 -10.83 22.54
CA SER A 1087 -33.82 -10.34 23.26
C SER A 1087 -34.54 -9.23 22.48
N ALA A 1088 -35.84 -9.06 22.73
CA ALA A 1088 -36.64 -8.02 22.09
C ALA A 1088 -36.06 -6.61 22.32
N ASP A 1089 -35.60 -6.32 23.54
CA ASP A 1089 -35.01 -5.04 23.92
C ASP A 1089 -33.67 -4.78 23.21
N GLU A 1090 -32.81 -5.79 23.07
CA GLU A 1090 -31.57 -5.65 22.33
C GLU A 1090 -31.82 -5.44 20.84
N LEU A 1091 -32.74 -6.21 20.24
CA LEU A 1091 -33.10 -6.04 18.84
C LEU A 1091 -33.70 -4.65 18.59
N ALA A 1092 -34.56 -4.16 19.48
CA ALA A 1092 -35.10 -2.80 19.44
C ALA A 1092 -33.98 -1.75 19.58
N ARG A 1093 -33.05 -1.92 20.53
CA ARG A 1093 -31.89 -1.04 20.73
C ARG A 1093 -31.03 -0.94 19.47
N PHE A 1094 -30.61 -2.07 18.90
CA PHE A 1094 -29.75 -2.08 17.72
C PHE A 1094 -30.47 -1.57 16.47
N THR A 1095 -31.74 -1.93 16.28
CA THR A 1095 -32.56 -1.41 15.17
C THR A 1095 -32.67 0.12 15.26
N ARG A 1096 -32.98 0.66 16.45
CA ARG A 1096 -33.05 2.11 16.69
C ARG A 1096 -31.71 2.82 16.46
N VAL A 1097 -30.57 2.23 16.80
CA VAL A 1097 -29.25 2.83 16.56
C VAL A 1097 -28.91 2.85 15.07
N PHE A 1098 -29.18 1.77 14.33
CA PHE A 1098 -28.89 1.71 12.90
C PHE A 1098 -29.92 2.45 12.02
N THR A 1099 -31.09 2.83 12.55
CA THR A 1099 -31.96 3.81 11.88
C THR A 1099 -31.33 5.21 11.94
N PRO A 1100 -31.16 5.91 10.80
CA PRO A 1100 -30.68 7.30 10.80
C PRO A 1100 -31.64 8.21 11.59
N SER A 1101 -31.15 8.79 12.68
CA SER A 1101 -31.93 9.68 13.56
C SER A 1101 -31.64 11.17 13.34
N VAL A 1102 -30.73 11.51 12.44
CA VAL A 1102 -30.29 12.89 12.17
C VAL A 1102 -31.14 13.46 11.06
N LYS A 1103 -31.76 14.62 11.32
CA LYS A 1103 -32.51 15.35 10.29
C LYS A 1103 -31.52 15.97 9.30
N ALA A 1104 -31.76 15.78 8.01
CA ALA A 1104 -31.04 16.53 6.98
C ALA A 1104 -31.36 18.02 7.10
N GLY A 1105 -30.37 18.88 6.87
CA GLY A 1105 -30.55 20.31 6.74
C GLY A 1105 -31.12 20.74 5.38
N GLN A 1106 -30.94 22.01 5.03
CA GLN A 1106 -31.57 22.69 3.90
C GLN A 1106 -30.62 22.99 2.72
N LEU A 1107 -29.40 22.43 2.70
CA LEU A 1107 -28.49 22.59 1.56
C LEU A 1107 -29.08 21.93 0.31
N ASN A 1108 -29.28 22.69 -0.75
CA ASN A 1108 -29.52 22.12 -2.07
C ASN A 1108 -28.18 21.70 -2.67
N ILE A 1109 -28.06 20.42 -3.07
CA ILE A 1109 -26.78 19.91 -3.60
C ILE A 1109 -26.47 20.46 -4.99
N GLU A 1110 -27.48 20.89 -5.76
CA GLU A 1110 -27.28 21.50 -7.09
C GLU A 1110 -26.54 22.84 -7.02
N ASP A 1111 -26.59 23.56 -5.89
CA ASP A 1111 -25.93 24.85 -5.71
C ASP A 1111 -24.41 24.76 -5.95
N VAL A 1112 -23.81 23.57 -5.74
CA VAL A 1112 -22.39 23.26 -6.01
C VAL A 1112 -22.02 23.47 -7.47
N ARG A 1113 -22.97 23.34 -8.41
CA ARG A 1113 -22.75 23.44 -9.86
C ARG A 1113 -22.14 24.78 -10.26
N GLU A 1114 -22.61 25.85 -9.64
CA GLU A 1114 -22.19 27.23 -9.89
C GLU A 1114 -21.16 27.73 -8.86
N SER A 1115 -20.70 26.86 -7.94
CA SER A 1115 -19.71 27.25 -6.93
C SER A 1115 -18.29 27.30 -7.51
N VAL A 1116 -17.85 28.52 -7.82
CA VAL A 1116 -16.50 28.80 -8.34
C VAL A 1116 -15.41 28.23 -7.43
N TYR A 1117 -15.46 28.53 -6.12
CA TYR A 1117 -14.42 28.19 -5.14
C TYR A 1117 -14.56 26.80 -4.49
N PHE A 1118 -15.46 25.95 -5.00
CA PHE A 1118 -15.61 24.57 -4.54
C PHE A 1118 -14.27 23.80 -4.59
N PHE A 1119 -13.65 23.85 -5.77
CA PHE A 1119 -12.28 23.43 -6.08
C PHE A 1119 -11.66 24.59 -6.87
N SER A 1120 -10.56 25.19 -6.40
CA SER A 1120 -9.99 26.43 -7.01
C SER A 1120 -8.50 26.65 -6.72
#